data_AF-A0A9P8KKL0-F1
#
_entry.id   AF-A0A9P8KKL0-F1
#
_cell.length_a   1.000
_cell.length_b   1.000
_cell.length_c   1.000
_cell.angle_alpha   90.00
_cell.angle_beta   90.00
_cell.angle_gamma   90.00
#
_symmetry.space_group_name_H-M   'P 1'
#
loop_
_entity.id
_entity.type
_entity.pdbx_description
1 polymer ?
#
loop_
_entity_poly.entity_id
_entity_poly.type
_entity_poly.pdbx_seq_one_letter_code
_entity_poly.pdbx_strand_id
1 'polypeptide(L)'
;MSGPPPPLNRADSSKDHRPLQPSTLRQSHTPPSRPGSGDSQNSDVYPSITAIGDSFASESTPLILDDQSGPRSHGTFDPQSSSPPNGLFGGSTDDESESQDHGSNGGFFSSLSGNDDWKRWLSRRMRTTKMGHSSELAEQAGFRDTPFMYLAYYIPCLNWIQQYKWSYLQGDFIAAVTMASFYLPMALSLASNLAHVPPIFGLYGFIFNPFVYALLGSSPQMVIGPEAAGSLLVGTVVKSRVDSGGGDSEDNDILHAQICGVVGGMAGAMVLIAGLARLGFLDSVLSRPFLRGFISAIGFVIAVDQLIPELGLAALAEEEGVNHGSSVDKIGFIVKNVGETHKLTFAVAGVSFVIIMIFRELKRRLEKRFPGVAFFPDRFLVVVVSAILCWHLDWEDKGVEVLGSVKAASGGIFEFRWPFQLAHMQHIRSAMSTSFLIALLGFFESSVAAKSLGGSSIPGIELSANREMIALGTANLVGSMFMALPAFGGYGRSKVNKTTGAKTPMSSVFLSLISVLSVLFLLPYFYFLPKPVLSSMISVVAWSLIEEAPHDISFFLKIRGWTELGLMAAIFLSTIFYSLTLGMALGVGISLLLVIKHSTRPRIQILGRVPGTNRYENPESLDSRIEFIEGCLIVKIPEPLTFANTGELKARLRRLEFYGTSRAHPALPRIRSHDSNRNIIFDIHGVTSMDGSGTQVLEEIVREYRERGVRVFFARAPHHRDHPVWQLMDKSGIVDLCGERHFVNDVDAALRLTEYEDSVMTQ
;
A
#
# COMPACT_ATOMS: atom_id res chain seq x y z
N MET A 1 -37.68 47.03 -2.49
CA MET A 1 -37.72 48.50 -2.29
C MET A 1 -36.41 48.88 -1.59
N SER A 2 -35.63 49.88 -2.00
CA SER A 2 -35.73 50.80 -3.16
C SER A 2 -34.35 51.44 -3.42
N GLY A 3 -33.95 51.60 -4.69
CA GLY A 3 -32.88 52.52 -5.11
C GLY A 3 -33.47 53.86 -5.61
N PRO A 4 -32.82 54.63 -6.52
CA PRO A 4 -31.51 54.45 -7.17
C PRO A 4 -30.56 55.59 -6.66
N PRO A 5 -29.97 56.60 -7.38
CA PRO A 5 -29.82 56.92 -8.82
C PRO A 5 -28.31 56.89 -9.27
N PRO A 6 -27.65 57.85 -10.01
CA PRO A 6 -27.02 57.45 -11.29
C PRO A 6 -25.61 58.12 -11.57
N PRO A 7 -25.13 58.45 -12.80
CA PRO A 7 -23.77 58.03 -13.22
C PRO A 7 -22.87 59.12 -13.88
N LEU A 8 -21.68 58.73 -14.37
CA LEU A 8 -20.92 59.43 -15.43
C LEU A 8 -19.88 58.50 -16.11
N ASN A 9 -19.24 58.95 -17.19
CA ASN A 9 -19.65 58.65 -18.58
C ASN A 9 -18.65 59.25 -19.60
N ARG A 10 -18.18 58.45 -20.58
CA ARG A 10 -17.33 58.81 -21.76
C ARG A 10 -15.92 59.39 -21.52
N ALA A 11 -14.96 58.87 -22.30
CA ALA A 11 -14.24 59.64 -23.32
C ALA A 11 -13.46 58.71 -24.28
N ASP A 12 -13.56 58.96 -25.59
CA ASP A 12 -12.67 58.39 -26.60
C ASP A 12 -11.37 59.20 -26.70
N SER A 13 -10.28 58.58 -27.17
CA SER A 13 -9.38 59.25 -28.11
C SER A 13 -8.56 58.25 -28.93
N SER A 14 -8.57 58.43 -30.25
CA SER A 14 -7.67 57.78 -31.20
C SER A 14 -6.48 58.69 -31.50
N LYS A 15 -5.34 58.09 -31.87
CA LYS A 15 -4.33 58.69 -32.77
C LYS A 15 -3.27 57.68 -33.19
N ASP A 16 -2.93 57.70 -34.48
CA ASP A 16 -1.78 57.03 -35.05
C ASP A 16 -0.45 57.64 -34.57
N HIS A 17 0.65 56.89 -34.70
CA HIS A 17 1.76 57.24 -35.61
C HIS A 17 2.86 56.16 -35.61
N ARG A 18 3.27 55.75 -36.83
CA ARG A 18 4.57 55.09 -37.15
C ARG A 18 5.57 56.17 -37.63
N PRO A 19 6.86 55.84 -37.89
CA PRO A 19 7.81 54.97 -37.17
C PRO A 19 9.18 55.66 -36.96
N LEU A 20 10.13 55.04 -36.24
CA LEU A 20 11.57 55.39 -36.30
C LEU A 20 12.51 54.17 -36.27
N GLN A 21 13.66 54.32 -36.93
CA GLN A 21 14.80 53.41 -37.15
C GLN A 21 16.02 54.30 -37.54
N PRO A 22 17.26 53.81 -37.76
CA PRO A 22 17.93 52.54 -37.37
C PRO A 22 19.35 52.78 -36.76
N SER A 23 20.15 51.72 -36.49
CA SER A 23 21.63 51.61 -36.73
C SER A 23 22.26 50.36 -36.04
N THR A 24 22.85 49.38 -36.77
CA THR A 24 24.31 49.07 -37.00
C THR A 24 25.14 48.64 -35.76
N LEU A 25 26.09 47.69 -35.73
CA LEU A 25 26.80 46.79 -36.69
C LEU A 25 26.86 45.36 -36.08
N ARG A 26 26.91 44.19 -36.77
CA ARG A 26 27.72 43.63 -37.90
C ARG A 26 29.13 43.11 -37.51
N GLN A 27 29.30 41.78 -37.47
CA GLN A 27 30.41 41.03 -38.10
C GLN A 27 30.15 39.49 -38.14
N SER A 28 30.93 38.75 -38.94
CA SER A 28 30.62 37.38 -39.39
C SER A 28 31.85 36.64 -39.96
N HIS A 29 32.05 35.34 -39.73
CA HIS A 29 33.09 34.53 -40.40
C HIS A 29 32.79 33.02 -40.55
N THR A 30 33.23 32.45 -41.67
CA THR A 30 33.29 31.03 -42.14
C THR A 30 34.17 30.96 -43.41
N PRO A 31 34.54 29.80 -44.03
CA PRO A 31 34.48 28.40 -43.58
C PRO A 31 35.89 27.91 -43.13
N PRO A 32 36.81 27.17 -43.85
CA PRO A 32 36.81 26.48 -45.16
C PRO A 32 36.69 24.92 -45.03
N SER A 33 37.20 24.11 -45.97
CA SER A 33 37.21 22.62 -45.90
C SER A 33 38.17 21.88 -46.87
N ARG A 34 38.52 20.59 -46.58
CA ARG A 34 39.22 19.57 -47.44
C ARG A 34 40.69 19.83 -47.84
N PRO A 35 41.47 18.88 -48.45
CA PRO A 35 41.23 17.46 -48.81
C PRO A 35 42.35 16.44 -48.40
N GLY A 36 42.21 15.13 -48.76
CA GLY A 36 43.32 14.36 -49.39
C GLY A 36 44.11 13.25 -48.63
N SER A 37 43.79 11.98 -48.96
CA SER A 37 44.66 10.77 -49.13
C SER A 37 46.15 10.70 -48.70
N GLY A 38 46.58 9.54 -48.16
CA GLY A 38 47.99 9.07 -48.13
C GLY A 38 48.22 7.76 -47.35
N ASP A 39 48.93 6.77 -47.93
CA ASP A 39 49.03 5.38 -47.44
C ASP A 39 50.20 5.07 -46.47
N SER A 40 50.12 3.89 -45.81
CA SER A 40 51.23 3.00 -45.40
C SER A 40 52.14 3.45 -44.22
N GLN A 41 52.87 2.58 -43.49
CA GLN A 41 52.80 1.11 -43.24
C GLN A 41 53.54 0.77 -41.93
N ASN A 42 53.37 -0.46 -41.43
CA ASN A 42 54.09 -1.14 -40.33
C ASN A 42 53.97 -0.51 -38.92
N SER A 43 53.57 -1.17 -37.82
CA SER A 43 53.58 -2.57 -37.33
C SER A 43 54.74 -2.90 -36.37
N ASP A 44 54.39 -3.12 -35.10
CA ASP A 44 55.03 -4.09 -34.21
C ASP A 44 53.96 -4.68 -33.27
N VAL A 45 54.19 -5.89 -32.73
CA VAL A 45 53.11 -6.86 -32.42
C VAL A 45 53.20 -7.45 -31.00
N TYR A 46 52.25 -7.04 -30.12
CA TYR A 46 51.74 -7.77 -28.91
C TYR A 46 52.81 -8.20 -27.86
N PRO A 47 52.50 -8.92 -26.75
CA PRO A 47 51.23 -9.29 -26.08
C PRO A 47 51.09 -8.75 -24.62
N SER A 48 50.04 -8.98 -23.81
CA SER A 48 48.58 -9.16 -24.01
C SER A 48 47.84 -9.25 -22.64
N ILE A 49 46.55 -8.90 -22.59
CA ILE A 49 45.54 -9.30 -21.57
C ILE A 49 45.76 -8.87 -20.09
N THR A 50 44.97 -7.87 -19.64
CA THR A 50 43.83 -8.08 -18.72
C THR A 50 42.97 -6.80 -18.73
N ALA A 51 41.70 -6.90 -19.13
CA ALA A 51 40.81 -5.74 -19.26
C ALA A 51 39.68 -5.78 -18.23
N ILE A 52 39.38 -4.62 -17.64
CA ILE A 52 38.20 -4.36 -16.81
C ILE A 52 37.02 -4.05 -17.75
N GLY A 53 35.81 -4.50 -17.39
CA GLY A 53 34.59 -4.18 -18.13
C GLY A 53 33.41 -3.97 -17.18
N ASP A 54 32.74 -2.82 -17.30
CA ASP A 54 31.58 -2.46 -16.47
C ASP A 54 30.33 -3.28 -16.85
N SER A 55 29.65 -3.82 -15.84
CA SER A 55 28.39 -4.54 -16.02
C SER A 55 27.19 -3.63 -15.75
N PHE A 56 26.60 -3.03 -16.78
CA PHE A 56 25.23 -2.51 -16.70
C PHE A 56 24.26 -3.68 -16.49
N ALA A 57 23.48 -3.64 -15.40
CA ALA A 57 22.49 -4.68 -15.11
C ALA A 57 21.19 -4.42 -15.88
N SER A 58 20.88 -5.27 -16.86
CA SER A 58 19.59 -5.30 -17.55
C SER A 58 18.62 -6.24 -16.84
N GLU A 59 17.40 -5.78 -16.56
CA GLU A 59 16.29 -6.67 -16.19
C GLU A 59 15.90 -7.54 -17.40
N SER A 60 15.83 -8.86 -17.24
CA SER A 60 15.31 -9.76 -18.27
C SER A 60 14.61 -10.96 -17.64
N THR A 61 13.28 -11.02 -17.80
CA THR A 61 12.46 -12.18 -17.47
C THR A 61 12.88 -13.38 -18.33
N PRO A 62 13.08 -14.59 -17.77
CA PRO A 62 13.45 -15.75 -18.56
C PRO A 62 12.25 -16.29 -19.34
N LEU A 63 12.21 -16.03 -20.65
CA LEU A 63 11.45 -16.84 -21.60
C LEU A 63 12.26 -18.09 -21.94
N ILE A 64 11.56 -19.21 -22.11
CA ILE A 64 12.17 -20.53 -22.34
C ILE A 64 12.78 -20.56 -23.75
N LEU A 65 14.03 -21.03 -23.84
CA LEU A 65 14.70 -21.36 -25.09
C LEU A 65 14.50 -22.85 -25.39
N ASP A 66 13.86 -23.16 -26.50
CA ASP A 66 14.02 -24.46 -27.17
C ASP A 66 15.23 -24.40 -28.11
N ASP A 67 16.05 -25.45 -28.08
CA ASP A 67 17.24 -25.59 -28.92
C ASP A 67 17.22 -26.95 -29.63
N GLN A 68 16.94 -26.95 -30.93
CA GLN A 68 17.48 -27.95 -31.86
C GLN A 68 17.81 -27.31 -33.22
N SER A 69 19.00 -27.63 -33.73
CA SER A 69 19.60 -27.01 -34.90
C SER A 69 19.27 -27.72 -36.23
N GLY A 70 18.86 -26.97 -37.25
CA GLY A 70 18.74 -27.41 -38.64
C GLY A 70 19.19 -26.32 -39.64
N PRO A 71 19.74 -26.66 -40.82
CA PRO A 71 20.45 -25.71 -41.67
C PRO A 71 19.53 -24.76 -42.46
N ARG A 72 20.04 -23.54 -42.71
CA ARG A 72 19.38 -22.50 -43.51
C ARG A 72 19.44 -22.81 -45.00
N SER A 73 18.36 -22.48 -45.73
CA SER A 73 18.37 -22.28 -47.18
C SER A 73 17.63 -20.97 -47.52
N HIS A 74 18.00 -20.32 -48.62
CA HIS A 74 17.45 -19.04 -49.06
C HIS A 74 16.29 -19.24 -50.05
N GLY A 75 15.30 -18.32 -50.08
CA GLY A 75 14.60 -18.00 -51.33
C GLY A 75 13.09 -17.72 -51.27
N THR A 76 12.74 -16.44 -51.43
CA THR A 76 11.62 -15.95 -52.29
C THR A 76 10.16 -16.14 -51.82
N PHE A 77 9.30 -15.22 -52.28
CA PHE A 77 7.84 -15.20 -52.10
C PHE A 77 7.13 -16.18 -53.06
N ASP A 78 5.99 -16.76 -52.64
CA ASP A 78 4.66 -16.41 -53.18
C ASP A 78 3.50 -17.05 -52.35
N PRO A 79 2.23 -16.64 -52.53
CA PRO A 79 1.11 -17.00 -51.63
C PRO A 79 0.09 -18.03 -52.19
N GLN A 80 -0.75 -18.57 -51.29
CA GLN A 80 -1.93 -19.45 -51.56
C GLN A 80 -1.59 -20.87 -52.08
N SER A 81 -2.36 -21.95 -51.81
CA SER A 81 -3.55 -22.17 -50.94
C SER A 81 -3.74 -23.68 -50.68
N SER A 82 -4.45 -24.08 -49.61
CA SER A 82 -5.22 -25.36 -49.57
C SER A 82 -6.17 -25.48 -48.36
N SER A 83 -7.47 -25.39 -48.63
CA SER A 83 -8.61 -25.98 -47.87
C SER A 83 -9.48 -26.73 -48.91
N PRO A 84 -10.58 -27.44 -48.60
CA PRO A 84 -11.21 -27.80 -47.32
C PRO A 84 -11.32 -29.36 -47.21
N PRO A 85 -12.44 -30.11 -46.98
CA PRO A 85 -13.88 -29.80 -46.78
C PRO A 85 -14.26 -29.67 -45.28
N ASN A 86 -15.20 -28.83 -44.82
CA ASN A 86 -16.52 -28.39 -45.30
C ASN A 86 -17.69 -29.34 -44.93
N GLY A 87 -18.58 -28.88 -44.04
CA GLY A 87 -19.83 -29.50 -43.60
C GLY A 87 -20.73 -28.41 -43.01
N LEU A 88 -22.02 -28.37 -43.39
CA LEU A 88 -22.88 -27.18 -43.29
C LEU A 88 -23.99 -27.25 -42.22
N PHE A 89 -24.66 -26.08 -42.06
CA PHE A 89 -25.78 -25.75 -41.16
C PHE A 89 -25.35 -25.53 -39.69
N GLY A 90 -25.68 -24.44 -38.99
CA GLY A 90 -26.75 -23.44 -39.17
C GLY A 90 -27.93 -23.74 -38.21
N GLY A 91 -28.47 -22.82 -37.42
CA GLY A 91 -28.14 -21.40 -37.22
C GLY A 91 -29.40 -20.60 -36.85
N SER A 92 -29.59 -20.30 -35.56
CA SER A 92 -30.71 -19.50 -35.03
C SER A 92 -30.40 -18.98 -33.62
N THR A 93 -31.18 -18.02 -33.14
CA THR A 93 -30.98 -17.30 -31.86
C THR A 93 -32.08 -17.61 -30.83
N ASP A 94 -31.85 -17.11 -29.60
CA ASP A 94 -32.81 -16.68 -28.56
C ASP A 94 -33.67 -17.70 -27.76
N ASP A 95 -33.58 -17.49 -26.43
CA ASP A 95 -34.64 -17.46 -25.42
C ASP A 95 -35.38 -18.72 -24.88
N GLU A 96 -36.09 -18.44 -23.79
CA GLU A 96 -36.55 -19.32 -22.72
C GLU A 96 -37.80 -20.15 -23.08
N SER A 97 -37.94 -21.33 -22.47
CA SER A 97 -39.21 -21.78 -21.86
C SER A 97 -39.06 -23.04 -21.00
N GLU A 98 -40.07 -23.29 -20.16
CA GLU A 98 -40.09 -24.31 -19.11
C GLU A 98 -40.37 -25.74 -19.61
N SER A 99 -40.00 -26.74 -18.81
CA SER A 99 -40.78 -27.98 -18.71
C SER A 99 -40.79 -28.54 -17.28
N GLN A 100 -41.98 -28.54 -16.68
CA GLN A 100 -42.36 -29.50 -15.63
C GLN A 100 -42.51 -30.86 -16.35
N ASP A 101 -42.27 -32.05 -15.78
CA ASP A 101 -42.71 -32.62 -14.50
C ASP A 101 -41.99 -33.99 -14.31
N HIS A 102 -42.10 -34.82 -13.26
CA HIS A 102 -42.80 -34.76 -11.96
C HIS A 102 -41.95 -35.57 -10.94
N GLY A 103 -42.29 -35.55 -9.65
CA GLY A 103 -41.39 -36.01 -8.59
C GLY A 103 -41.10 -37.52 -8.47
N SER A 104 -39.88 -37.84 -8.02
CA SER A 104 -39.63 -39.02 -7.18
C SER A 104 -38.81 -38.61 -5.96
N ASN A 105 -39.27 -39.00 -4.76
CA ASN A 105 -38.70 -38.52 -3.50
C ASN A 105 -37.85 -39.64 -2.86
N GLY A 106 -36.53 -39.60 -3.04
CA GLY A 106 -35.65 -40.62 -2.46
C GLY A 106 -34.15 -40.41 -2.69
N GLY A 107 -33.37 -40.46 -1.60
CA GLY A 107 -31.95 -40.81 -1.67
C GLY A 107 -30.91 -39.69 -1.74
N PHE A 108 -30.92 -38.72 -0.81
CA PHE A 108 -29.79 -37.79 -0.60
C PHE A 108 -28.46 -38.50 -0.20
N PHE A 109 -28.48 -39.82 0.01
CA PHE A 109 -27.36 -40.62 0.54
C PHE A 109 -26.85 -41.75 -0.39
N SER A 110 -27.42 -41.95 -1.58
CA SER A 110 -27.16 -43.17 -2.38
C SER A 110 -26.02 -43.07 -3.41
N SER A 111 -25.41 -41.90 -3.64
CA SER A 111 -24.38 -41.70 -4.67
C SER A 111 -22.93 -41.68 -4.18
N LEU A 112 -22.69 -41.78 -2.87
CA LEU A 112 -21.34 -41.82 -2.27
C LEU A 112 -20.71 -43.22 -2.32
N SER A 113 -20.64 -43.81 -3.52
CA SER A 113 -19.99 -45.09 -3.81
C SER A 113 -18.84 -44.94 -4.82
N GLY A 114 -18.01 -43.89 -4.65
CA GLY A 114 -16.86 -43.61 -5.50
C GLY A 114 -15.85 -42.69 -4.81
N ASN A 115 -14.65 -43.21 -4.50
CA ASN A 115 -13.66 -42.52 -3.66
C ASN A 115 -13.01 -41.27 -4.33
N ASP A 116 -13.31 -41.03 -5.61
CA ASP A 116 -12.81 -39.89 -6.39
C ASP A 116 -13.91 -38.93 -6.90
N ASP A 117 -15.19 -39.32 -6.88
CA ASP A 117 -16.24 -38.47 -7.48
C ASP A 117 -16.58 -37.25 -6.62
N TRP A 118 -16.43 -37.33 -5.29
CA TRP A 118 -16.49 -36.15 -4.43
C TRP A 118 -15.37 -35.14 -4.75
N LYS A 119 -14.17 -35.62 -5.12
CA LYS A 119 -13.04 -34.76 -5.53
C LYS A 119 -13.33 -34.08 -6.85
N ARG A 120 -13.88 -34.82 -7.83
CA ARG A 120 -14.32 -34.30 -9.14
C ARG A 120 -15.46 -33.30 -9.02
N TRP A 121 -16.39 -33.52 -8.10
CA TRP A 121 -17.47 -32.57 -7.78
C TRP A 121 -16.90 -31.27 -7.18
N LEU A 122 -15.99 -31.39 -6.20
CA LEU A 122 -15.34 -30.24 -5.57
C LEU A 122 -14.50 -29.44 -6.58
N SER A 123 -13.71 -30.10 -7.43
CA SER A 123 -12.87 -29.45 -8.45
C SER A 123 -13.68 -28.76 -9.55
N ARG A 124 -14.84 -29.33 -9.94
CA ARG A 124 -15.79 -28.66 -10.84
C ARG A 124 -16.41 -27.42 -10.20
N ARG A 125 -16.81 -27.50 -8.92
CA ARG A 125 -17.47 -26.39 -8.21
C ARG A 125 -16.51 -25.25 -7.83
N MET A 126 -15.19 -25.51 -7.76
CA MET A 126 -14.17 -24.47 -7.55
C MET A 126 -13.69 -23.80 -8.86
N ARG A 127 -13.90 -24.40 -10.04
CA ARG A 127 -13.43 -23.84 -11.32
C ARG A 127 -14.23 -22.59 -11.71
N THR A 128 -13.58 -21.43 -11.63
CA THR A 128 -14.09 -20.15 -12.16
C THR A 128 -13.59 -19.94 -13.60
N THR A 129 -14.21 -19.03 -14.36
CA THR A 129 -13.79 -18.71 -15.75
C THR A 129 -12.31 -18.32 -15.86
N LYS A 130 -11.75 -17.64 -14.83
CA LYS A 130 -10.33 -17.31 -14.77
C LYS A 130 -9.43 -18.55 -14.67
N MET A 131 -9.90 -19.62 -14.03
CA MET A 131 -9.19 -20.90 -13.95
C MET A 131 -9.30 -21.72 -15.25
N GLY A 132 -10.17 -21.34 -16.19
CA GLY A 132 -10.13 -21.80 -17.57
C GLY A 132 -8.85 -21.33 -18.25
N HIS A 133 -8.70 -20.00 -18.40
CA HIS A 133 -7.50 -19.40 -18.99
C HIS A 133 -6.20 -19.71 -18.23
N SER A 134 -6.23 -19.83 -16.89
CA SER A 134 -5.05 -20.29 -16.15
C SER A 134 -4.66 -21.75 -16.48
N SER A 135 -5.64 -22.62 -16.72
CA SER A 135 -5.40 -24.00 -17.15
C SER A 135 -4.88 -24.06 -18.58
N GLU A 136 -5.40 -23.22 -19.48
CA GLU A 136 -4.93 -23.10 -20.87
C GLU A 136 -3.47 -22.60 -20.92
N LEU A 137 -3.13 -21.58 -20.13
CA LEU A 137 -1.77 -21.05 -20.02
C LEU A 137 -0.80 -22.05 -19.38
N ALA A 138 -1.24 -22.80 -18.36
CA ALA A 138 -0.43 -23.86 -17.77
C ALA A 138 -0.14 -24.98 -18.77
N GLU A 139 -1.16 -25.40 -19.54
CA GLU A 139 -1.04 -26.44 -20.57
C GLU A 139 -0.14 -25.99 -21.74
N GLN A 140 -0.27 -24.74 -22.20
CA GLN A 140 0.66 -24.13 -23.18
C GLN A 140 2.10 -24.06 -22.67
N ALA A 141 2.31 -23.88 -21.36
CA ALA A 141 3.62 -23.88 -20.72
C ALA A 141 4.11 -25.28 -20.30
N GLY A 142 3.38 -26.36 -20.61
CA GLY A 142 3.73 -27.75 -20.27
C GLY A 142 3.52 -28.15 -18.80
N PHE A 143 2.92 -27.28 -17.98
CA PHE A 143 2.64 -27.55 -16.57
C PHE A 143 1.21 -28.05 -16.36
N ARG A 144 1.03 -29.06 -15.50
CA ARG A 144 -0.31 -29.45 -15.04
C ARG A 144 -0.80 -28.51 -13.95
N ASP A 145 -1.87 -27.77 -14.23
CA ASP A 145 -2.59 -27.03 -13.20
C ASP A 145 -3.12 -28.02 -12.13
N THR A 146 -2.87 -27.71 -10.85
CA THR A 146 -3.26 -28.57 -9.72
C THR A 146 -4.02 -27.78 -8.67
N PRO A 147 -5.06 -28.37 -8.03
CA PRO A 147 -5.80 -27.68 -6.97
C PRO A 147 -4.92 -27.30 -5.77
N PHE A 148 -3.80 -28.01 -5.57
CA PHE A 148 -2.80 -27.67 -4.55
C PHE A 148 -2.13 -26.31 -4.81
N MET A 149 -1.89 -25.93 -6.08
CA MET A 149 -1.26 -24.64 -6.41
C MET A 149 -2.14 -23.45 -5.99
N TYR A 150 -3.44 -23.50 -6.28
CA TYR A 150 -4.39 -22.49 -5.78
C TYR A 150 -4.50 -22.52 -4.26
N LEU A 151 -4.55 -23.71 -3.64
CA LEU A 151 -4.67 -23.82 -2.19
C LEU A 151 -3.44 -23.24 -1.47
N ALA A 152 -2.23 -23.47 -2.00
CA ALA A 152 -0.98 -22.91 -1.48
C ALA A 152 -0.85 -21.39 -1.71
N TYR A 153 -1.55 -20.82 -2.70
CA TYR A 153 -1.67 -19.37 -2.87
C TYR A 153 -2.59 -18.72 -1.81
N TYR A 154 -3.69 -19.39 -1.43
CA TYR A 154 -4.62 -18.90 -0.42
C TYR A 154 -4.26 -19.26 1.02
N ILE A 155 -3.48 -20.33 1.23
CA ILE A 155 -3.00 -20.81 2.53
C ILE A 155 -1.45 -20.89 2.46
N PRO A 156 -0.73 -19.80 2.75
CA PRO A 156 0.72 -19.72 2.57
C PRO A 156 1.54 -20.77 3.33
N CYS A 157 1.02 -21.40 4.40
CA CYS A 157 1.75 -22.47 5.09
C CYS A 157 2.00 -23.71 4.24
N LEU A 158 1.11 -24.03 3.31
CA LEU A 158 1.32 -25.16 2.38
C LEU A 158 2.52 -24.91 1.46
N ASN A 159 2.85 -23.64 1.19
CA ASN A 159 4.02 -23.23 0.42
C ASN A 159 5.28 -23.16 1.30
N TRP A 160 5.26 -22.40 2.41
CA TRP A 160 6.48 -22.20 3.21
C TRP A 160 6.98 -23.47 3.93
N ILE A 161 6.08 -24.37 4.34
CA ILE A 161 6.49 -25.59 5.05
C ILE A 161 7.29 -26.55 4.16
N GLN A 162 6.97 -26.60 2.85
CA GLN A 162 7.69 -27.41 1.87
C GLN A 162 9.05 -26.81 1.49
N GLN A 163 9.18 -25.48 1.59
CA GLN A 163 10.44 -24.76 1.37
C GLN A 163 11.31 -24.65 2.63
N TYR A 164 10.89 -25.23 3.76
CA TYR A 164 11.59 -25.05 5.04
C TYR A 164 12.95 -25.77 5.07
N LYS A 165 14.00 -25.03 5.42
CA LYS A 165 15.37 -25.57 5.56
C LYS A 165 15.78 -25.58 7.02
N TRP A 166 16.35 -26.69 7.50
CA TRP A 166 16.88 -26.82 8.86
C TRP A 166 17.89 -25.73 9.24
N SER A 167 18.58 -25.13 8.26
CA SER A 167 19.44 -23.95 8.44
C SER A 167 18.72 -22.68 8.91
N TYR A 168 17.39 -22.62 8.83
CA TYR A 168 16.58 -21.48 9.30
C TYR A 168 16.11 -21.67 10.75
N LEU A 169 16.09 -22.91 11.26
CA LEU A 169 15.62 -23.27 12.60
C LEU A 169 16.30 -22.44 13.69
N GLN A 170 17.63 -22.30 13.62
CA GLN A 170 18.41 -21.53 14.58
C GLN A 170 18.00 -20.04 14.59
N GLY A 171 17.77 -19.44 13.42
CA GLY A 171 17.36 -18.04 13.30
C GLY A 171 15.93 -17.81 13.77
N ASP A 172 14.98 -18.62 13.30
CA ASP A 172 13.57 -18.52 13.66
C ASP A 172 13.34 -18.76 15.17
N PHE A 173 14.03 -19.73 15.77
CA PHE A 173 13.94 -20.03 17.20
C PHE A 173 14.58 -18.96 18.09
N ILE A 174 15.80 -18.51 17.76
CA ILE A 174 16.51 -17.51 18.58
C ILE A 174 15.85 -16.14 18.48
N ALA A 175 15.29 -15.81 17.31
CA ALA A 175 14.42 -14.65 17.17
C ALA A 175 13.17 -14.81 18.04
N ALA A 176 12.46 -15.94 18.01
CA ALA A 176 11.28 -16.17 18.86
C ALA A 176 11.56 -16.05 20.37
N VAL A 177 12.66 -16.64 20.86
CA VAL A 177 13.11 -16.50 22.26
C VAL A 177 13.42 -15.03 22.59
N THR A 178 14.07 -14.32 21.67
CA THR A 178 14.37 -12.89 21.81
C THR A 178 13.10 -12.03 21.80
N MET A 179 12.09 -12.36 20.99
CA MET A 179 10.78 -11.69 21.00
C MET A 179 10.06 -11.93 22.34
N ALA A 180 10.01 -13.18 22.79
CA ALA A 180 9.30 -13.57 24.00
C ALA A 180 9.83 -12.87 25.25
N SER A 181 11.15 -12.64 25.34
CA SER A 181 11.80 -12.13 26.56
C SER A 181 11.29 -10.76 27.03
N PHE A 182 10.77 -9.93 26.12
CA PHE A 182 10.28 -8.58 26.46
C PHE A 182 8.84 -8.31 26.00
N TYR A 183 8.35 -8.98 24.95
CA TYR A 183 6.94 -8.81 24.54
C TYR A 183 5.94 -9.58 25.41
N LEU A 184 6.30 -10.68 26.06
CA LEU A 184 5.39 -11.35 27.00
C LEU A 184 5.20 -10.53 28.31
N PRO A 185 6.27 -9.98 28.93
CA PRO A 185 6.13 -9.00 30.02
C PRO A 185 5.34 -7.75 29.61
N MET A 186 5.57 -7.22 28.40
CA MET A 186 4.79 -6.10 27.86
C MET A 186 3.31 -6.46 27.72
N ALA A 187 2.97 -7.64 27.18
CA ALA A 187 1.57 -8.06 27.00
C ALA A 187 0.80 -8.13 28.32
N LEU A 188 1.45 -8.58 29.39
CA LEU A 188 0.89 -8.63 30.74
C LEU A 188 0.56 -7.22 31.24
N SER A 189 1.49 -6.26 31.10
CA SER A 189 1.29 -4.86 31.48
C SER A 189 0.26 -4.14 30.61
N LEU A 190 0.19 -4.42 29.31
CA LEU A 190 -0.85 -3.89 28.42
C LEU A 190 -2.25 -4.36 28.82
N ALA A 191 -2.38 -5.62 29.23
CA ALA A 191 -3.63 -6.20 29.71
C ALA A 191 -4.10 -5.54 31.02
N SER A 192 -3.27 -5.48 32.05
CA SER A 192 -3.66 -4.87 33.34
C SER A 192 -3.82 -3.36 33.27
N ASN A 193 -2.83 -2.65 32.73
CA ASN A 193 -2.71 -1.20 32.93
C ASN A 193 -3.50 -0.39 31.89
N LEU A 194 -3.59 -0.88 30.64
CA LEU A 194 -4.25 -0.16 29.55
C LEU A 194 -5.62 -0.73 29.19
N ALA A 195 -5.78 -2.06 29.22
CA ALA A 195 -7.05 -2.71 28.89
C ALA A 195 -7.94 -3.01 30.11
N HIS A 196 -7.39 -2.94 31.32
CA HIS A 196 -8.05 -3.30 32.59
C HIS A 196 -8.63 -4.72 32.61
N VAL A 197 -7.95 -5.68 31.95
CA VAL A 197 -8.30 -7.10 31.92
C VAL A 197 -7.24 -7.94 32.65
N PRO A 198 -7.56 -9.15 33.13
CA PRO A 198 -6.57 -10.00 33.79
C PRO A 198 -5.34 -10.25 32.90
N PRO A 199 -4.10 -10.16 33.42
CA PRO A 199 -2.89 -10.10 32.59
C PRO A 199 -2.74 -11.25 31.57
N ILE A 200 -3.21 -12.46 31.93
CA ILE A 200 -3.12 -13.68 31.13
C ILE A 200 -3.74 -13.52 29.72
N PHE A 201 -4.77 -12.68 29.55
CA PHE A 201 -5.41 -12.44 28.25
C PHE A 201 -4.52 -11.66 27.27
N GLY A 202 -3.49 -10.96 27.78
CA GLY A 202 -2.40 -10.44 26.96
C GLY A 202 -1.49 -11.54 26.41
N LEU A 203 -1.13 -12.54 27.22
CA LEU A 203 -0.33 -13.69 26.78
C LEU A 203 -1.08 -14.57 25.78
N TYR A 204 -2.39 -14.77 25.97
CA TYR A 204 -3.23 -15.44 24.97
C TYR A 204 -3.18 -14.73 23.60
N GLY A 205 -2.99 -13.40 23.60
CA GLY A 205 -2.77 -12.59 22.39
C GLY A 205 -1.48 -12.90 21.63
N PHE A 206 -0.48 -13.50 22.29
CA PHE A 206 0.73 -14.04 21.68
C PHE A 206 0.70 -15.56 21.43
N ILE A 207 -0.29 -16.28 21.98
CA ILE A 207 -0.50 -17.71 21.71
C ILE A 207 -1.28 -17.89 20.40
N PHE A 208 -2.52 -17.42 20.34
CA PHE A 208 -3.42 -17.76 19.22
C PHE A 208 -3.13 -16.94 17.96
N ASN A 209 -2.96 -15.62 18.10
CA ASN A 209 -2.88 -14.72 16.96
C ASN A 209 -1.61 -14.93 16.10
N PRO A 210 -0.39 -15.13 16.66
CA PRO A 210 0.81 -15.40 15.87
C PRO A 210 0.80 -16.79 15.23
N PHE A 211 0.16 -17.77 15.87
CA PHE A 211 -0.01 -19.12 15.32
C PHE A 211 -0.93 -19.10 14.09
N VAL A 212 -2.13 -18.51 14.20
CA VAL A 212 -3.06 -18.38 13.06
C VAL A 212 -2.45 -17.53 11.94
N TYR A 213 -1.73 -16.45 12.28
CA TYR A 213 -1.01 -15.67 11.28
C TYR A 213 0.11 -16.46 10.58
N ALA A 214 0.83 -17.35 11.28
CA ALA A 214 1.84 -18.20 10.65
C ALA A 214 1.25 -19.19 9.62
N LEU A 215 -0.06 -19.48 9.71
CA LEU A 215 -0.77 -20.33 8.74
C LEU A 215 -1.23 -19.55 7.50
N LEU A 216 -1.69 -18.30 7.67
CA LEU A 216 -2.44 -17.53 6.67
C LEU A 216 -1.74 -16.27 6.14
N GLY A 217 -0.73 -15.75 6.85
CA GLY A 217 -0.03 -14.51 6.56
C GLY A 217 0.89 -14.57 5.34
N SER A 218 1.02 -13.44 4.64
CA SER A 218 1.88 -13.28 3.45
C SER A 218 3.19 -12.51 3.72
N SER A 219 3.43 -12.03 4.95
CA SER A 219 4.71 -11.45 5.37
C SER A 219 5.48 -12.37 6.34
N PRO A 220 6.50 -13.13 5.87
CA PRO A 220 7.12 -14.19 6.67
C PRO A 220 7.81 -13.77 7.98
N GLN A 221 8.21 -12.50 8.07
CA GLN A 221 8.98 -11.97 9.21
C GLN A 221 8.12 -11.13 10.18
N MET A 222 6.83 -10.93 9.87
CA MET A 222 5.94 -10.10 10.68
C MET A 222 5.53 -10.82 11.97
N VAL A 223 5.69 -10.12 13.10
CA VAL A 223 5.28 -10.60 14.41
C VAL A 223 3.99 -9.90 14.82
N ILE A 224 3.01 -10.74 15.16
CA ILE A 224 1.70 -10.34 15.65
C ILE A 224 1.69 -10.39 17.18
N GLY A 225 0.86 -9.56 17.80
CA GLY A 225 0.60 -9.56 19.25
C GLY A 225 -0.20 -8.33 19.67
N PRO A 226 -0.59 -8.23 20.95
CA PRO A 226 -1.22 -7.04 21.50
C PRO A 226 -0.40 -5.76 21.27
N GLU A 227 -1.06 -4.62 21.24
CA GLU A 227 -0.49 -3.32 20.93
C GLU A 227 -1.12 -2.26 21.85
N ALA A 228 -0.40 -1.18 22.15
CA ALA A 228 -0.76 -0.24 23.21
C ALA A 228 -2.04 0.54 22.93
N ALA A 229 -2.18 1.12 21.73
CA ALA A 229 -3.37 1.87 21.36
C ALA A 229 -4.60 0.94 21.23
N GLY A 230 -4.45 -0.26 20.68
CA GLY A 230 -5.48 -1.29 20.68
C GLY A 230 -5.93 -1.69 22.10
N SER A 231 -4.99 -1.84 23.03
CA SER A 231 -5.27 -2.21 24.43
C SER A 231 -5.99 -1.08 25.19
N LEU A 232 -5.54 0.17 25.03
CA LEU A 232 -6.20 1.34 25.62
C LEU A 232 -7.64 1.50 25.10
N LEU A 233 -7.87 1.28 23.80
CA LEU A 233 -9.20 1.33 23.21
C LEU A 233 -10.12 0.23 23.79
N VAL A 234 -9.62 -0.99 24.03
CA VAL A 234 -10.36 -2.01 24.82
C VAL A 234 -10.66 -1.49 26.22
N GLY A 235 -9.68 -0.92 26.92
CA GLY A 235 -9.82 -0.38 28.28
C GLY A 235 -10.89 0.70 28.41
N THR A 236 -11.03 1.59 27.42
CA THR A 236 -12.13 2.57 27.41
C THR A 236 -13.51 1.93 27.28
N VAL A 237 -13.65 0.80 26.57
CA VAL A 237 -14.92 0.05 26.51
C VAL A 237 -15.16 -0.71 27.82
N VAL A 238 -14.13 -1.33 28.41
CA VAL A 238 -14.24 -1.99 29.72
C VAL A 238 -14.66 -0.99 30.80
N LYS A 239 -13.90 0.10 30.98
CA LYS A 239 -14.16 1.12 32.00
C LYS A 239 -15.52 1.79 31.85
N SER A 240 -15.90 2.21 30.64
CA SER A 240 -17.24 2.80 30.42
C SER A 240 -18.41 1.87 30.74
N ARG A 241 -18.18 0.55 30.90
CA ARG A 241 -19.18 -0.41 31.35
C ARG A 241 -19.15 -0.67 32.85
N VAL A 242 -17.97 -0.67 33.49
CA VAL A 242 -17.85 -0.63 34.96
C VAL A 242 -18.51 0.63 35.52
N ASP A 243 -18.18 1.80 34.96
CA ASP A 243 -18.76 3.10 35.34
C ASP A 243 -20.29 3.16 35.12
N SER A 244 -20.84 2.28 34.27
CA SER A 244 -22.29 2.18 33.99
C SER A 244 -23.01 1.08 34.78
N GLY A 245 -22.27 0.22 35.51
CA GLY A 245 -22.78 -1.00 36.14
C GLY A 245 -22.18 -1.18 37.52
N GLY A 246 -22.59 -0.33 38.47
CA GLY A 246 -22.02 -0.29 39.82
C GLY A 246 -22.11 -1.61 40.57
N GLY A 247 -20.96 -2.24 40.79
CA GLY A 247 -20.80 -3.48 41.56
C GLY A 247 -19.33 -3.86 41.74
N ASP A 248 -18.79 -3.63 42.94
CA ASP A 248 -17.45 -4.10 43.33
C ASP A 248 -17.49 -5.59 43.69
N SER A 249 -16.77 -6.45 42.94
CA SER A 249 -16.20 -7.74 43.39
C SER A 249 -15.54 -8.51 42.23
N GLU A 250 -14.92 -9.64 42.55
CA GLU A 250 -14.01 -10.40 41.68
C GLU A 250 -14.67 -11.07 40.44
N ASP A 251 -16.01 -11.08 40.34
CA ASP A 251 -16.71 -11.50 39.11
C ASP A 251 -16.39 -10.59 37.89
N ASN A 252 -15.97 -9.34 38.14
CA ASN A 252 -15.63 -8.37 37.10
C ASN A 252 -14.47 -8.82 36.20
N ASP A 253 -13.47 -9.55 36.72
CA ASP A 253 -12.28 -9.98 35.94
C ASP A 253 -12.69 -10.82 34.70
N ILE A 254 -13.68 -11.69 34.86
CA ILE A 254 -14.20 -12.53 33.78
C ILE A 254 -15.08 -11.71 32.82
N LEU A 255 -15.85 -10.74 33.32
CA LEU A 255 -16.66 -9.83 32.50
C LEU A 255 -15.79 -8.90 31.64
N HIS A 256 -14.70 -8.38 32.21
CA HIS A 256 -13.72 -7.54 31.49
C HIS A 256 -13.08 -8.35 30.34
N ALA A 257 -12.68 -9.60 30.61
CA ALA A 257 -12.18 -10.51 29.59
C ALA A 257 -13.24 -10.83 28.51
N GLN A 258 -14.53 -10.98 28.86
CA GLN A 258 -15.60 -11.14 27.88
C GLN A 258 -15.77 -9.89 27.00
N ILE A 259 -15.72 -8.68 27.58
CA ILE A 259 -15.77 -7.42 26.82
C ILE A 259 -14.58 -7.31 25.86
N CYS A 260 -13.37 -7.66 26.32
CA CYS A 260 -12.17 -7.76 25.48
C CYS A 260 -12.37 -8.73 24.30
N GLY A 261 -12.89 -9.93 24.56
CA GLY A 261 -13.26 -10.91 23.53
C GLY A 261 -14.28 -10.38 22.52
N VAL A 262 -15.34 -9.69 22.98
CA VAL A 262 -16.33 -9.05 22.08
C VAL A 262 -15.67 -7.99 21.20
N VAL A 263 -14.87 -7.08 21.77
CA VAL A 263 -14.21 -5.99 21.01
C VAL A 263 -13.19 -6.55 20.02
N GLY A 264 -12.33 -7.48 20.43
CA GLY A 264 -11.35 -8.13 19.56
C GLY A 264 -12.00 -8.98 18.46
N GLY A 265 -13.09 -9.68 18.78
CA GLY A 265 -13.87 -10.45 17.82
C GLY A 265 -14.55 -9.56 16.79
N MET A 266 -15.16 -8.45 17.22
CA MET A 266 -15.75 -7.46 16.33
C MET A 266 -14.69 -6.80 15.41
N ALA A 267 -13.54 -6.41 15.96
CA ALA A 267 -12.45 -5.84 15.16
C ALA A 267 -11.91 -6.86 14.13
N GLY A 268 -11.66 -8.10 14.56
CA GLY A 268 -11.25 -9.20 13.69
C GLY A 268 -12.27 -9.50 12.58
N ALA A 269 -13.56 -9.55 12.92
CA ALA A 269 -14.64 -9.71 11.94
C ALA A 269 -14.68 -8.56 10.92
N MET A 270 -14.50 -7.31 11.35
CA MET A 270 -14.47 -6.16 10.44
C MET A 270 -13.28 -6.23 9.46
N VAL A 271 -12.07 -6.55 9.93
CA VAL A 271 -10.90 -6.71 9.05
C VAL A 271 -11.07 -7.92 8.11
N LEU A 272 -11.64 -9.02 8.59
CA LEU A 272 -11.93 -10.21 7.77
C LEU A 272 -12.95 -9.90 6.66
N ILE A 273 -14.07 -9.25 7.00
CA ILE A 273 -15.09 -8.83 6.04
C ILE A 273 -14.49 -7.87 5.00
N ALA A 274 -13.67 -6.91 5.42
CA ALA A 274 -12.99 -5.99 4.53
C ALA A 274 -11.98 -6.69 3.58
N GLY A 275 -11.27 -7.71 4.06
CA GLY A 275 -10.41 -8.57 3.23
C GLY A 275 -11.18 -9.41 2.21
N LEU A 276 -12.31 -10.00 2.61
CA LEU A 276 -13.22 -10.74 1.72
C LEU A 276 -13.85 -9.83 0.65
N ALA A 277 -14.22 -8.60 1.04
CA ALA A 277 -14.68 -7.53 0.15
C ALA A 277 -13.55 -6.89 -0.70
N ARG A 278 -12.32 -7.38 -0.57
CA ARG A 278 -11.12 -6.94 -1.31
C ARG A 278 -10.75 -5.46 -1.13
N LEU A 279 -11.04 -4.90 0.05
CA LEU A 279 -10.74 -3.49 0.39
C LEU A 279 -9.25 -3.22 0.64
N GLY A 280 -8.37 -4.22 0.45
CA GLY A 280 -6.91 -4.06 0.55
C GLY A 280 -6.30 -3.11 -0.47
N PHE A 281 -7.07 -2.55 -1.42
CA PHE A 281 -6.62 -1.39 -2.20
C PHE A 281 -6.32 -0.17 -1.30
N LEU A 282 -6.93 -0.07 -0.11
CA LEU A 282 -6.66 0.97 0.89
C LEU A 282 -5.18 1.00 1.33
N ASP A 283 -4.47 -0.13 1.26
CA ASP A 283 -3.03 -0.18 1.49
C ASP A 283 -2.24 0.63 0.43
N SER A 284 -2.72 0.77 -0.81
CA SER A 284 -2.03 1.56 -1.84
C SER A 284 -1.97 3.07 -1.53
N VAL A 285 -2.77 3.55 -0.57
CA VAL A 285 -2.70 4.91 -0.01
C VAL A 285 -1.43 5.12 0.83
N LEU A 286 -0.83 4.06 1.36
CA LEU A 286 0.39 4.11 2.18
C LEU A 286 1.64 4.31 1.30
N SER A 287 1.86 5.56 0.92
CA SER A 287 3.02 6.01 0.14
C SER A 287 4.34 5.93 0.91
N ARG A 288 5.49 5.89 0.21
CA ARG A 288 6.82 5.88 0.88
C ARG A 288 7.01 7.07 1.85
N PRO A 289 6.66 8.34 1.50
CA PRO A 289 6.74 9.46 2.45
C PRO A 289 5.82 9.30 3.67
N PHE A 290 4.61 8.74 3.49
CA PHE A 290 3.72 8.40 4.61
C PHE A 290 4.42 7.41 5.56
N LEU A 291 4.94 6.30 5.03
CA LEU A 291 5.61 5.27 5.83
C LEU A 291 6.77 5.87 6.64
N ARG A 292 7.61 6.69 6.01
CA ARG A 292 8.74 7.32 6.69
C ARG A 292 8.33 8.34 7.74
N GLY A 293 7.35 9.20 7.48
CA GLY A 293 6.83 10.14 8.47
C GLY A 293 6.29 9.41 9.70
N PHE A 294 5.45 8.39 9.47
CA PHE A 294 4.81 7.61 10.52
C PHE A 294 5.80 6.77 11.35
N ILE A 295 6.75 6.06 10.70
CA ILE A 295 7.77 5.26 11.41
C ILE A 295 8.70 6.15 12.25
N SER A 296 9.09 7.31 11.72
CA SER A 296 9.91 8.29 12.47
C SER A 296 9.15 8.82 13.68
N ALA A 297 7.85 9.08 13.53
CA ALA A 297 6.98 9.57 14.59
C ALA A 297 6.79 8.51 15.68
N ILE A 298 6.48 7.26 15.32
CA ILE A 298 6.42 6.12 16.25
C ILE A 298 7.75 5.96 17.00
N GLY A 299 8.88 6.05 16.29
CA GLY A 299 10.21 5.99 16.90
C GLY A 299 10.43 7.09 17.95
N PHE A 300 9.98 8.31 17.69
CA PHE A 300 10.07 9.42 18.64
C PHE A 300 9.09 9.27 19.82
N VAL A 301 7.81 8.96 19.56
CA VAL A 301 6.78 8.77 20.59
C VAL A 301 7.19 7.67 21.57
N ILE A 302 7.62 6.51 21.07
CA ILE A 302 8.08 5.40 21.92
C ILE A 302 9.30 5.81 22.75
N ALA A 303 10.26 6.55 22.17
CA ALA A 303 11.42 7.03 22.92
C ALA A 303 11.03 7.97 24.07
N VAL A 304 10.06 8.87 23.86
CA VAL A 304 9.52 9.74 24.92
C VAL A 304 8.76 8.93 25.98
N ASP A 305 7.91 8.00 25.55
CA ASP A 305 7.10 7.16 26.45
C ASP A 305 7.96 6.25 27.35
N GLN A 306 9.14 5.80 26.88
CA GLN A 306 10.04 4.97 27.70
C GLN A 306 10.94 5.79 28.66
N LEU A 307 11.20 7.07 28.39
CA LEU A 307 12.00 7.91 29.30
C LEU A 307 11.34 8.06 30.68
N ILE A 308 10.01 8.03 30.77
CA ILE A 308 9.27 8.13 32.04
C ILE A 308 9.60 6.96 32.99
N PRO A 309 9.41 5.67 32.63
CA PRO A 309 9.81 4.54 33.47
C PRO A 309 11.34 4.36 33.57
N GLU A 310 12.14 4.80 32.60
CA GLU A 310 13.61 4.79 32.73
C GLU A 310 14.11 5.77 33.82
N LEU A 311 13.45 6.91 34.00
CA LEU A 311 13.73 7.85 35.09
C LEU A 311 13.06 7.46 36.43
N GLY A 312 12.15 6.47 36.41
CA GLY A 312 11.39 6.05 37.59
C GLY A 312 10.29 7.03 37.98
N LEU A 313 9.76 7.78 37.01
CA LEU A 313 8.74 8.81 37.21
C LEU A 313 7.32 8.30 36.84
N ALA A 314 7.12 6.99 36.68
CA ALA A 314 5.87 6.45 36.13
C ALA A 314 4.67 6.65 37.06
N ALA A 315 4.84 6.48 38.38
CA ALA A 315 3.80 6.77 39.36
C ALA A 315 3.38 8.26 39.32
N LEU A 316 4.35 9.19 39.31
CA LEU A 316 4.10 10.63 39.20
C LEU A 316 3.41 11.00 37.87
N ALA A 317 3.72 10.30 36.77
CA ALA A 317 3.08 10.51 35.47
C ALA A 317 1.65 9.95 35.39
N GLU A 318 1.31 9.00 36.26
CA GLU A 318 -0.05 8.49 36.46
C GLU A 318 -0.86 9.45 37.34
N GLU A 319 -0.28 9.95 38.45
CA GLU A 319 -0.90 10.94 39.34
C GLU A 319 -1.19 12.28 38.63
N GLU A 320 -0.25 12.82 37.84
CA GLU A 320 -0.50 14.02 37.03
C GLU A 320 -1.30 13.73 35.73
N GLY A 321 -1.69 12.48 35.48
CA GLY A 321 -2.49 12.04 34.32
C GLY A 321 -1.77 12.08 32.96
N VAL A 322 -0.50 12.48 32.94
CA VAL A 322 0.31 12.78 31.74
C VAL A 322 0.57 11.56 30.85
N ASN A 323 0.39 10.33 31.37
CA ASN A 323 0.45 9.10 30.58
C ASN A 323 -0.43 9.13 29.30
N HIS A 324 -1.53 9.87 29.31
CA HIS A 324 -2.46 10.05 28.18
C HIS A 324 -2.19 11.30 27.31
N GLY A 325 -1.24 12.15 27.72
CA GLY A 325 -0.89 13.39 27.03
C GLY A 325 -0.11 13.17 25.73
N SER A 326 0.08 14.25 24.97
CA SER A 326 0.95 14.27 23.80
C SER A 326 2.42 14.03 24.19
N SER A 327 3.28 13.73 23.22
CA SER A 327 4.72 13.62 23.49
C SER A 327 5.33 14.95 23.97
N VAL A 328 4.70 16.09 23.66
CA VAL A 328 5.13 17.41 24.17
C VAL A 328 4.79 17.57 25.64
N ASP A 329 3.59 17.15 26.07
CA ASP A 329 3.17 17.18 27.48
C ASP A 329 4.08 16.28 28.33
N LYS A 330 4.40 15.09 27.82
CA LYS A 330 5.33 14.13 28.44
C LYS A 330 6.75 14.69 28.57
N ILE A 331 7.26 15.36 27.54
CA ILE A 331 8.57 16.07 27.63
C ILE A 331 8.50 17.21 28.66
N GLY A 332 7.40 17.99 28.71
CA GLY A 332 7.20 19.04 29.70
C GLY A 332 7.21 18.51 31.14
N PHE A 333 6.51 17.41 31.37
CA PHE A 333 6.52 16.67 32.64
C PHE A 333 7.92 16.16 33.02
N ILE A 334 8.64 15.54 32.10
CA ILE A 334 10.01 15.06 32.33
C ILE A 334 10.93 16.23 32.73
N VAL A 335 10.87 17.36 32.02
CA VAL A 335 11.70 18.55 32.30
C VAL A 335 11.34 19.18 33.65
N LYS A 336 10.05 19.23 34.01
CA LYS A 336 9.56 19.71 35.31
C LYS A 336 10.03 18.83 36.47
N ASN A 337 9.89 17.52 36.33
CA ASN A 337 10.05 16.55 37.43
C ASN A 337 11.42 15.83 37.43
N VAL A 338 12.38 16.28 36.62
CA VAL A 338 13.74 15.68 36.52
C VAL A 338 14.48 15.62 37.88
N GLY A 339 14.15 16.50 38.83
CA GLY A 339 14.70 16.48 40.19
C GLY A 339 14.33 15.22 41.00
N GLU A 340 13.14 14.66 40.75
CA GLU A 340 12.58 13.50 41.47
C GLU A 340 12.99 12.15 40.84
N THR A 341 13.94 12.16 39.90
CA THR A 341 14.44 10.96 39.19
C THR A 341 14.96 9.91 40.18
N HIS A 342 14.40 8.69 40.13
CA HIS A 342 14.85 7.61 40.99
C HIS A 342 16.21 7.05 40.52
N LYS A 343 17.28 7.42 41.24
CA LYS A 343 18.68 7.20 40.84
C LYS A 343 19.04 5.75 40.54
N LEU A 344 18.49 4.78 41.29
CA LEU A 344 18.76 3.36 41.05
C LEU A 344 18.04 2.86 39.79
N THR A 345 16.78 3.25 39.58
CA THR A 345 16.03 2.98 38.34
C THR A 345 16.77 3.53 37.12
N PHE A 346 17.18 4.79 37.17
CA PHE A 346 17.94 5.43 36.08
C PHE A 346 19.29 4.75 35.81
N ALA A 347 20.01 4.31 36.85
CA ALA A 347 21.25 3.56 36.68
C ALA A 347 21.03 2.19 36.03
N VAL A 348 20.00 1.44 36.47
CA VAL A 348 19.65 0.13 35.90
C VAL A 348 19.18 0.25 34.44
N ALA A 349 18.37 1.26 34.12
CA ALA A 349 17.99 1.61 32.74
C ALA A 349 19.21 1.96 31.88
N GLY A 350 19.97 2.99 32.27
CA GLY A 350 21.10 3.50 31.50
C GLY A 350 22.18 2.44 31.22
N VAL A 351 22.51 1.62 32.22
CA VAL A 351 23.44 0.49 32.04
C VAL A 351 22.87 -0.55 31.07
N SER A 352 21.59 -0.90 31.18
CA SER A 352 20.94 -1.86 30.28
C SER A 352 20.87 -1.34 28.84
N PHE A 353 20.49 -0.08 28.64
CA PHE A 353 20.47 0.58 27.34
C PHE A 353 21.87 0.57 26.70
N VAL A 354 22.91 0.96 27.45
CA VAL A 354 24.30 0.97 26.97
C VAL A 354 24.78 -0.43 26.61
N ILE A 355 24.49 -1.45 27.43
CA ILE A 355 24.87 -2.85 27.14
C ILE A 355 24.19 -3.34 25.85
N ILE A 356 22.88 -3.12 25.68
CA ILE A 356 22.14 -3.54 24.48
C ILE A 356 22.64 -2.77 23.24
N MET A 357 22.95 -1.47 23.36
CA MET A 357 23.52 -0.67 22.27
C MET A 357 24.93 -1.12 21.87
N ILE A 358 25.77 -1.47 22.85
CA ILE A 358 27.10 -2.05 22.59
C ILE A 358 26.95 -3.38 21.85
N PHE A 359 26.11 -4.30 22.31
CA PHE A 359 25.88 -5.57 21.60
C PHE A 359 25.32 -5.37 20.19
N ARG A 360 24.41 -4.42 19.98
CA ARG A 360 23.86 -4.06 18.65
C ARG A 360 24.94 -3.57 17.68
N GLU A 361 25.79 -2.63 18.08
CA GLU A 361 26.84 -2.09 17.21
C GLU A 361 27.98 -3.11 17.02
N LEU A 362 28.30 -3.89 18.05
CA LEU A 362 29.24 -5.00 18.01
C LEU A 362 28.79 -6.07 17.00
N LYS A 363 27.51 -6.49 17.04
CA LYS A 363 26.87 -7.35 16.03
C LYS A 363 26.99 -6.75 14.64
N ARG A 364 26.52 -5.51 14.44
CA ARG A 364 26.53 -4.80 13.14
C ARG A 364 27.92 -4.74 12.48
N ARG A 365 28.99 -4.69 13.28
CA ARG A 365 30.37 -4.74 12.79
C ARG A 365 30.88 -6.16 12.55
N LEU A 366 30.65 -7.07 13.49
CA LEU A 366 31.17 -8.44 13.43
C LEU A 366 30.42 -9.36 12.47
N GLU A 367 29.12 -9.16 12.25
CA GLU A 367 28.29 -9.95 11.31
C GLU A 367 28.93 -10.02 9.90
N LYS A 368 29.53 -8.92 9.45
CA LYS A 368 30.27 -8.82 8.17
C LYS A 368 31.50 -9.74 8.06
N ARG A 369 32.01 -10.26 9.18
CA ARG A 369 33.19 -11.13 9.28
C ARG A 369 32.87 -12.51 9.85
N PHE A 370 31.85 -12.60 10.70
CA PHE A 370 31.41 -13.80 11.40
C PHE A 370 29.86 -13.83 11.44
N PRO A 371 29.19 -14.39 10.40
CA PRO A 371 27.73 -14.40 10.31
C PRO A 371 27.01 -15.07 11.49
N GLY A 372 27.69 -15.99 12.20
CA GLY A 372 27.15 -16.63 13.41
C GLY A 372 26.83 -15.68 14.57
N VAL A 373 27.42 -14.47 14.59
CA VAL A 373 27.23 -13.47 15.66
C VAL A 373 25.81 -12.87 15.65
N ALA A 374 25.10 -12.92 14.52
CA ALA A 374 23.69 -12.51 14.44
C ALA A 374 22.79 -13.32 15.39
N PHE A 375 23.08 -14.62 15.55
CA PHE A 375 22.34 -15.58 16.37
C PHE A 375 22.66 -15.51 17.88
N PHE A 376 23.40 -14.51 18.36
CA PHE A 376 23.65 -14.36 19.79
C PHE A 376 22.44 -13.70 20.51
N PRO A 377 21.80 -14.34 21.51
CA PRO A 377 20.57 -13.85 22.14
C PRO A 377 20.81 -12.75 23.21
N ASP A 378 21.57 -11.72 22.85
CA ASP A 378 21.92 -10.56 23.70
C ASP A 378 20.75 -9.98 24.50
N ARG A 379 19.62 -9.67 23.85
CA ARG A 379 18.43 -9.11 24.48
C ARG A 379 17.83 -10.02 25.55
N PHE A 380 17.67 -11.32 25.24
CA PHE A 380 17.17 -12.31 26.19
C PHE A 380 18.13 -12.46 27.39
N LEU A 381 19.45 -12.50 27.14
CA LEU A 381 20.45 -12.59 28.20
C LEU A 381 20.41 -11.37 29.14
N VAL A 382 20.27 -10.15 28.62
CA VAL A 382 20.12 -8.94 29.46
C VAL A 382 18.87 -9.04 30.36
N VAL A 383 17.74 -9.52 29.83
CA VAL A 383 16.51 -9.70 30.63
C VAL A 383 16.69 -10.76 31.71
N VAL A 384 17.20 -11.95 31.37
CA VAL A 384 17.42 -13.04 32.34
C VAL A 384 18.42 -12.64 33.44
N VAL A 385 19.52 -11.98 33.07
CA VAL A 385 20.50 -11.47 34.05
C VAL A 385 19.88 -10.38 34.92
N SER A 386 19.07 -9.48 34.36
CA SER A 386 18.40 -8.44 35.15
C SER A 386 17.38 -9.02 36.14
N ALA A 387 16.66 -10.09 35.81
CA ALA A 387 15.75 -10.76 36.74
C ALA A 387 16.50 -11.42 37.91
N ILE A 388 17.61 -12.11 37.62
CA ILE A 388 18.47 -12.72 38.64
C ILE A 388 19.10 -11.66 39.56
N LEU A 389 19.55 -10.53 38.99
CA LEU A 389 20.07 -9.41 39.77
C LEU A 389 18.98 -8.71 40.59
N CYS A 390 17.77 -8.55 40.05
CA CYS A 390 16.62 -7.99 40.77
C CYS A 390 16.26 -8.81 42.01
N TRP A 391 16.28 -10.14 41.87
CA TRP A 391 16.02 -11.10 42.95
C TRP A 391 17.17 -11.17 43.98
N HIS A 392 18.43 -11.12 43.56
CA HIS A 392 19.58 -11.25 44.48
C HIS A 392 19.99 -9.92 45.13
N LEU A 393 19.61 -8.78 44.54
CA LEU A 393 19.95 -7.44 45.04
C LEU A 393 18.73 -6.68 45.57
N ASP A 394 17.60 -7.34 45.82
CA ASP A 394 16.35 -6.79 46.39
C ASP A 394 16.01 -5.41 45.82
N TRP A 395 15.90 -5.33 44.49
CA TRP A 395 15.69 -4.05 43.80
C TRP A 395 14.29 -3.46 44.05
N GLU A 396 13.29 -4.31 44.33
CA GLU A 396 11.92 -3.90 44.70
C GLU A 396 11.92 -3.14 46.04
N ASP A 397 12.51 -3.70 47.09
CA ASP A 397 12.71 -3.04 48.40
C ASP A 397 13.49 -1.72 48.31
N LYS A 398 14.23 -1.53 47.21
CA LYS A 398 15.02 -0.32 46.92
C LYS A 398 14.31 0.63 45.96
N GLY A 399 13.01 0.46 45.74
CA GLY A 399 12.17 1.38 44.95
C GLY A 399 12.30 1.26 43.44
N VAL A 400 12.84 0.15 42.92
CA VAL A 400 12.84 -0.12 41.46
C VAL A 400 11.54 -0.84 41.10
N GLU A 401 10.78 -0.26 40.17
CA GLU A 401 9.53 -0.87 39.70
C GLU A 401 9.77 -2.21 39.00
N VAL A 402 9.19 -3.28 39.56
CA VAL A 402 9.11 -4.62 38.95
C VAL A 402 7.75 -4.85 38.31
N LEU A 403 7.60 -5.94 37.55
CA LEU A 403 6.32 -6.32 36.92
C LEU A 403 5.26 -6.77 37.94
N GLY A 404 5.69 -7.37 39.06
CA GLY A 404 4.82 -7.74 40.19
C GLY A 404 4.02 -9.03 39.99
N SER A 405 3.04 -9.27 40.86
CA SER A 405 2.33 -10.55 40.98
C SER A 405 1.30 -10.80 39.87
N VAL A 406 1.74 -11.55 38.85
CA VAL A 406 0.85 -12.05 37.79
C VAL A 406 -0.02 -13.18 38.32
N LYS A 407 -1.24 -12.86 38.79
CA LYS A 407 -2.27 -13.87 39.06
C LYS A 407 -2.63 -14.60 37.76
N ALA A 408 -2.61 -15.94 37.79
CA ALA A 408 -3.39 -16.71 36.84
C ALA A 408 -4.89 -16.46 37.11
N ALA A 409 -5.70 -16.34 36.07
CA ALA A 409 -7.15 -16.17 36.24
C ALA A 409 -7.75 -17.40 36.95
N SER A 410 -8.80 -17.17 37.75
CA SER A 410 -9.50 -18.20 38.55
C SER A 410 -10.35 -19.17 37.73
N GLY A 411 -10.46 -18.97 36.42
CA GLY A 411 -11.08 -19.90 35.46
C GLY A 411 -10.09 -20.88 34.83
N GLY A 412 -10.58 -21.79 34.00
CA GLY A 412 -9.75 -22.78 33.29
C GLY A 412 -8.79 -22.14 32.28
N ILE A 413 -7.54 -22.62 32.27
CA ILE A 413 -6.55 -22.22 31.27
C ILE A 413 -7.06 -22.69 29.88
N PHE A 414 -7.06 -21.78 28.91
CA PHE A 414 -7.59 -21.98 27.55
C PHE A 414 -9.10 -22.32 27.46
N GLU A 415 -9.93 -21.80 28.37
CA GLU A 415 -11.40 -21.85 28.19
C GLU A 415 -11.84 -21.22 26.86
N PHE A 416 -12.56 -22.01 26.06
CA PHE A 416 -13.21 -21.56 24.83
C PHE A 416 -14.54 -20.84 25.16
N ARG A 417 -14.66 -19.58 24.78
CA ARG A 417 -15.86 -18.75 24.96
C ARG A 417 -16.15 -17.96 23.69
N TRP A 418 -17.22 -18.36 22.99
CA TRP A 418 -17.66 -17.69 21.76
C TRP A 418 -18.04 -16.22 22.00
N PRO A 419 -17.44 -15.23 21.32
CA PRO A 419 -17.64 -13.82 21.64
C PRO A 419 -19.03 -13.30 21.24
N PHE A 420 -19.61 -13.80 20.15
CA PHE A 420 -20.90 -13.32 19.62
C PHE A 420 -22.10 -14.05 20.24
N GLN A 421 -22.21 -14.04 21.57
CA GLN A 421 -23.38 -14.57 22.29
C GLN A 421 -24.55 -13.57 22.31
N LEU A 422 -25.78 -14.08 22.16
CA LEU A 422 -27.00 -13.27 22.13
C LEU A 422 -27.23 -12.43 23.41
N ALA A 423 -26.82 -12.94 24.58
CA ALA A 423 -26.87 -12.21 25.85
C ALA A 423 -26.08 -10.88 25.79
N HIS A 424 -24.96 -10.86 25.07
CA HIS A 424 -24.05 -9.70 24.97
C HIS A 424 -24.38 -8.78 23.78
N MET A 425 -25.54 -8.94 23.12
CA MET A 425 -25.98 -8.06 22.02
C MET A 425 -26.07 -6.58 22.42
N GLN A 426 -26.40 -6.27 23.68
CA GLN A 426 -26.38 -4.89 24.20
C GLN A 426 -24.97 -4.29 24.27
N HIS A 427 -23.92 -5.11 24.17
CA HIS A 427 -22.52 -4.67 24.25
C HIS A 427 -21.96 -4.33 22.87
N ILE A 428 -22.39 -5.08 21.85
CA ILE A 428 -22.02 -4.90 20.44
C ILE A 428 -22.28 -3.45 19.95
N ARG A 429 -23.40 -2.82 20.32
CA ARG A 429 -23.76 -1.50 19.77
C ARG A 429 -22.82 -0.36 20.18
N SER A 430 -22.33 -0.33 21.43
CA SER A 430 -21.34 0.67 21.85
C SER A 430 -19.92 0.25 21.49
N ALA A 431 -19.61 -1.05 21.56
CA ALA A 431 -18.32 -1.58 21.13
C ALA A 431 -18.03 -1.35 19.64
N MET A 432 -19.05 -1.21 18.79
CA MET A 432 -18.91 -1.10 17.33
C MET A 432 -17.97 0.03 16.87
N SER A 433 -18.12 1.23 17.43
CA SER A 433 -17.28 2.38 17.04
C SER A 433 -15.81 2.13 17.40
N THR A 434 -15.55 1.71 18.64
CA THR A 434 -14.20 1.42 19.12
C THR A 434 -13.56 0.23 18.41
N SER A 435 -14.35 -0.82 18.12
CA SER A 435 -13.89 -1.99 17.36
C SER A 435 -13.53 -1.63 15.91
N PHE A 436 -14.25 -0.70 15.30
CA PHE A 436 -13.92 -0.16 13.97
C PHE A 436 -12.62 0.65 14.00
N LEU A 437 -12.40 1.48 15.04
CA LEU A 437 -11.14 2.21 15.22
C LEU A 437 -9.95 1.26 15.45
N ILE A 438 -10.12 0.21 16.27
CA ILE A 438 -9.11 -0.84 16.49
C ILE A 438 -8.82 -1.59 15.18
N ALA A 439 -9.86 -1.99 14.42
CA ALA A 439 -9.72 -2.65 13.13
C ALA A 439 -8.94 -1.79 12.11
N LEU A 440 -9.28 -0.50 12.02
CA LEU A 440 -8.67 0.44 11.07
C LEU A 440 -7.21 0.73 11.43
N LEU A 441 -6.93 1.03 12.70
CA LEU A 441 -5.59 1.27 13.23
C LEU A 441 -4.70 0.02 13.08
N GLY A 442 -5.19 -1.13 13.52
CA GLY A 442 -4.49 -2.39 13.44
C GLY A 442 -4.21 -2.85 12.01
N PHE A 443 -5.14 -2.65 11.08
CA PHE A 443 -4.90 -2.90 9.65
C PHE A 443 -3.80 -1.99 9.08
N PHE A 444 -3.84 -0.69 9.38
CA PHE A 444 -2.82 0.23 8.88
C PHE A 444 -1.45 0.01 9.52
N GLU A 445 -1.36 -0.27 10.82
CA GLU A 445 -0.09 -0.62 11.47
C GLU A 445 0.51 -1.91 10.86
N SER A 446 -0.31 -2.94 10.67
CA SER A 446 0.09 -4.20 10.02
C SER A 446 0.59 -3.96 8.60
N SER A 447 -0.09 -3.10 7.84
CA SER A 447 0.28 -2.78 6.46
C SER A 447 1.59 -1.97 6.40
N VAL A 448 1.80 -1.03 7.33
CA VAL A 448 3.08 -0.33 7.52
C VAL A 448 4.18 -1.32 7.86
N ALA A 449 3.96 -2.22 8.81
CA ALA A 449 4.93 -3.23 9.23
C ALA A 449 5.31 -4.17 8.08
N ALA A 450 4.32 -4.76 7.39
CA ALA A 450 4.53 -5.68 6.29
C ALA A 450 5.31 -5.04 5.14
N LYS A 451 4.95 -3.82 4.72
CA LYS A 451 5.68 -3.08 3.68
C LYS A 451 7.11 -2.71 4.07
N SER A 452 7.31 -2.32 5.34
CA SER A 452 8.60 -1.82 5.83
C SER A 452 9.58 -2.94 6.17
N LEU A 453 9.12 -4.19 6.22
CA LEU A 453 9.96 -5.40 6.20
C LEU A 453 10.49 -5.71 4.78
N GLY A 454 9.89 -5.15 3.74
CA GLY A 454 10.27 -5.36 2.33
C GLY A 454 9.71 -6.65 1.73
N GLY A 455 10.33 -7.11 0.64
CA GLY A 455 9.92 -8.33 -0.05
C GLY A 455 10.06 -9.59 0.81
N SER A 456 9.23 -10.59 0.51
CA SER A 456 9.25 -11.90 1.17
C SER A 456 10.62 -12.58 1.04
N SER A 457 11.04 -13.27 2.10
CA SER A 457 12.25 -14.12 2.10
C SER A 457 12.01 -15.51 1.48
N ILE A 458 10.79 -15.78 0.99
CA ILE A 458 10.34 -17.10 0.52
C ILE A 458 9.71 -16.95 -0.89
N PRO A 459 10.30 -17.60 -1.92
CA PRO A 459 9.74 -17.61 -3.28
C PRO A 459 8.28 -18.03 -3.36
N GLY A 460 7.50 -17.36 -4.20
CA GLY A 460 6.07 -17.65 -4.42
C GLY A 460 5.12 -17.17 -3.32
N ILE A 461 5.62 -16.51 -2.26
CA ILE A 461 4.79 -15.82 -1.27
C ILE A 461 4.97 -14.32 -1.45
N GLU A 462 4.05 -13.68 -2.18
CA GLU A 462 4.04 -12.23 -2.37
C GLU A 462 3.18 -11.53 -1.32
N LEU A 463 3.63 -10.36 -0.84
CA LEU A 463 2.84 -9.54 0.08
C LEU A 463 1.54 -9.07 -0.62
N SER A 464 0.39 -9.39 -0.04
CA SER A 464 -0.91 -8.98 -0.58
C SER A 464 -1.82 -8.47 0.52
N ALA A 465 -2.18 -7.19 0.48
CA ALA A 465 -3.03 -6.56 1.50
C ALA A 465 -4.35 -7.30 1.75
N ASN A 466 -4.98 -7.87 0.71
CA ASN A 466 -6.19 -8.68 0.87
C ASN A 466 -5.93 -9.99 1.65
N ARG A 467 -4.76 -10.64 1.47
CA ARG A 467 -4.36 -11.81 2.28
C ARG A 467 -4.01 -11.41 3.71
N GLU A 468 -3.30 -10.29 3.90
CA GLU A 468 -3.03 -9.75 5.24
C GLU A 468 -4.34 -9.46 6.00
N MET A 469 -5.33 -8.82 5.38
CA MET A 469 -6.63 -8.57 6.01
C MET A 469 -7.35 -9.88 6.42
N ILE A 470 -7.34 -10.90 5.56
CA ILE A 470 -7.92 -12.20 5.90
C ILE A 470 -7.15 -12.88 7.04
N ALA A 471 -5.81 -12.86 7.03
CA ALA A 471 -4.96 -13.45 8.06
C ALA A 471 -5.07 -12.73 9.42
N LEU A 472 -5.09 -11.39 9.42
CA LEU A 472 -5.27 -10.54 10.61
C LEU A 472 -6.68 -10.69 11.18
N GLY A 473 -7.69 -10.67 10.31
CA GLY A 473 -9.09 -10.81 10.70
C GLY A 473 -9.39 -12.19 11.29
N THR A 474 -8.92 -13.26 10.65
CA THR A 474 -9.03 -14.63 11.18
C THR A 474 -8.23 -14.83 12.46
N ALA A 475 -7.01 -14.28 12.57
CA ALA A 475 -6.22 -14.35 13.80
C ALA A 475 -6.99 -13.76 14.99
N ASN A 476 -7.43 -12.49 14.89
CA ASN A 476 -8.20 -11.83 15.94
C ASN A 476 -9.54 -12.53 16.23
N LEU A 477 -10.23 -13.03 15.19
CA LEU A 477 -11.49 -13.76 15.35
C LEU A 477 -11.29 -15.13 16.04
N VAL A 478 -10.11 -15.75 15.94
CA VAL A 478 -9.76 -16.95 16.74
C VAL A 478 -9.30 -16.58 18.15
N GLY A 479 -8.39 -15.60 18.32
CA GLY A 479 -7.91 -15.19 19.64
C GLY A 479 -9.03 -14.69 20.55
N SER A 480 -10.02 -13.99 20.01
CA SER A 480 -11.22 -13.56 20.74
C SER A 480 -12.11 -14.70 21.24
N MET A 481 -12.04 -15.91 20.65
CA MET A 481 -12.70 -17.11 21.21
C MET A 481 -12.05 -17.60 22.52
N PHE A 482 -10.88 -17.07 22.85
CA PHE A 482 -10.15 -17.26 24.10
C PHE A 482 -9.99 -15.93 24.85
N MET A 483 -10.84 -14.92 24.56
CA MET A 483 -10.84 -13.58 25.18
C MET A 483 -9.52 -12.79 25.04
N ALA A 484 -8.64 -13.20 24.12
CA ALA A 484 -7.33 -12.58 23.95
C ALA A 484 -7.43 -11.11 23.50
N LEU A 485 -6.44 -10.29 23.90
CA LEU A 485 -6.33 -8.91 23.42
C LEU A 485 -6.23 -8.84 21.88
N PRO A 486 -6.81 -7.78 21.24
CA PRO A 486 -6.66 -7.54 19.81
C PRO A 486 -5.18 -7.43 19.42
N ALA A 487 -4.80 -8.07 18.33
CA ALA A 487 -3.40 -8.25 17.95
C ALA A 487 -3.14 -8.03 16.46
N PHE A 488 -2.11 -7.24 16.16
CA PHE A 488 -1.82 -6.77 14.80
C PHE A 488 -0.32 -6.86 14.48
N GLY A 489 0.07 -6.63 13.23
CA GLY A 489 1.47 -6.61 12.80
C GLY A 489 2.18 -5.35 13.26
N GLY A 490 3.14 -5.48 14.19
CA GLY A 490 3.85 -4.33 14.73
C GLY A 490 5.22 -4.13 14.10
N TYR A 491 5.56 -2.93 13.63
CA TYR A 491 6.80 -2.73 12.88
C TYR A 491 8.06 -2.91 13.74
N GLY A 492 8.12 -2.28 14.92
CA GLY A 492 9.25 -2.40 15.84
C GLY A 492 9.55 -3.86 16.22
N ARG A 493 8.52 -4.63 16.57
CA ARG A 493 8.65 -6.06 16.90
C ARG A 493 9.13 -6.88 15.71
N SER A 494 8.54 -6.67 14.54
CA SER A 494 8.91 -7.42 13.33
C SER A 494 10.33 -7.10 12.85
N LYS A 495 10.78 -5.84 13.04
CA LYS A 495 12.17 -5.43 12.78
C LYS A 495 13.16 -6.12 13.73
N VAL A 496 12.83 -6.29 15.02
CA VAL A 496 13.64 -7.08 15.96
C VAL A 496 13.70 -8.54 15.53
N ASN A 497 12.57 -9.15 15.15
CA ASN A 497 12.49 -10.52 14.65
C ASN A 497 13.42 -10.73 13.43
N LYS A 498 13.27 -9.88 12.41
CA LYS A 498 14.12 -9.88 11.20
C LYS A 498 15.60 -9.68 11.50
N THR A 499 15.96 -8.70 12.34
CA THR A 499 17.37 -8.41 12.69
C THR A 499 18.00 -9.42 13.65
N THR A 500 17.22 -10.32 14.24
CA THR A 500 17.72 -11.45 15.04
C THR A 500 17.87 -12.74 14.20
N GLY A 501 17.53 -12.68 12.91
CA GLY A 501 17.79 -13.76 11.95
C GLY A 501 16.57 -14.60 11.54
N ALA A 502 15.35 -14.23 11.95
CA ALA A 502 14.13 -14.89 11.48
C ALA A 502 13.97 -14.74 9.96
N LYS A 503 13.53 -15.82 9.29
CA LYS A 503 13.33 -15.89 7.83
C LYS A 503 11.96 -16.42 7.44
N THR A 504 11.27 -17.12 8.34
CA THR A 504 9.99 -17.78 8.04
C THR A 504 8.95 -17.54 9.13
N PRO A 505 7.65 -17.83 8.87
CA PRO A 505 6.62 -17.71 9.89
C PRO A 505 6.80 -18.66 11.08
N MET A 506 7.73 -19.62 11.00
CA MET A 506 8.09 -20.50 12.10
C MET A 506 8.58 -19.72 13.34
N SER A 507 9.11 -18.49 13.21
CA SER A 507 9.40 -17.63 14.36
C SER A 507 8.14 -17.30 15.17
N SER A 508 7.00 -17.11 14.49
CA SER A 508 5.71 -16.83 15.13
C SER A 508 5.05 -18.09 15.71
N VAL A 509 5.33 -19.27 15.12
CA VAL A 509 4.96 -20.58 15.71
C VAL A 509 5.76 -20.84 16.99
N PHE A 510 7.07 -20.61 16.99
CA PHE A 510 7.90 -20.71 18.20
C PHE A 510 7.51 -19.69 19.26
N LEU A 511 7.19 -18.44 18.88
CA LEU A 511 6.71 -17.44 19.83
C LEU A 511 5.40 -17.88 20.50
N SER A 512 4.45 -18.45 19.75
CA SER A 512 3.24 -19.06 20.30
C SER A 512 3.54 -20.19 21.28
N LEU A 513 4.41 -21.15 20.91
CA LEU A 513 4.80 -22.26 21.77
C LEU A 513 5.50 -21.79 23.06
N ILE A 514 6.41 -20.83 22.96
CA ILE A 514 7.08 -20.21 24.12
C ILE A 514 6.07 -19.47 25.00
N SER A 515 5.03 -18.87 24.41
CA SER A 515 3.95 -18.20 25.16
C SER A 515 3.09 -19.21 25.93
N VAL A 516 2.76 -20.37 25.35
CA VAL A 516 2.09 -21.49 26.05
C VAL A 516 2.94 -21.98 27.22
N LEU A 517 4.23 -22.26 26.99
CA LEU A 517 5.18 -22.64 28.05
C LEU A 517 5.28 -21.55 29.13
N SER A 518 5.18 -20.28 28.76
CA SER A 518 5.24 -19.17 29.70
C SER A 518 4.02 -19.10 30.62
N VAL A 519 2.82 -19.29 30.08
CA VAL A 519 1.56 -19.40 30.86
C VAL A 519 1.61 -20.60 31.82
N LEU A 520 2.16 -21.73 31.39
CA LEU A 520 2.18 -22.96 32.21
C LEU A 520 3.29 -22.98 33.28
N PHE A 521 4.43 -22.34 33.05
CA PHE A 521 5.62 -22.52 33.90
C PHE A 521 6.37 -21.23 34.28
N LEU A 522 6.33 -20.15 33.48
CA LEU A 522 7.18 -18.96 33.71
C LEU A 522 6.46 -17.82 34.46
N LEU A 523 5.13 -17.84 34.60
CA LEU A 523 4.37 -16.77 35.26
C LEU A 523 4.95 -16.31 36.62
N PRO A 524 5.39 -17.20 37.54
CA PRO A 524 5.97 -16.76 38.83
C PRO A 524 7.31 -16.04 38.66
N TYR A 525 8.10 -16.40 37.65
CA TYR A 525 9.42 -15.80 37.39
C TYR A 525 9.33 -14.42 36.73
N PHE A 526 8.20 -14.11 36.07
CA PHE A 526 7.96 -12.79 35.51
C PHE A 526 7.81 -11.70 36.59
N TYR A 527 7.55 -12.07 37.86
CA TYR A 527 7.50 -11.15 39.00
C TYR A 527 8.76 -10.26 39.08
N PHE A 528 9.94 -10.88 39.03
CA PHE A 528 11.25 -10.23 39.25
C PHE A 528 11.79 -9.45 38.03
N LEU A 529 10.94 -9.15 37.03
CA LEU A 529 11.34 -8.39 35.85
C LEU A 529 11.29 -6.88 36.13
N PRO A 530 12.43 -6.15 36.08
CA PRO A 530 12.42 -4.71 36.28
C PRO A 530 11.83 -3.99 35.05
N LYS A 531 10.79 -3.17 35.24
CA LYS A 531 10.22 -2.33 34.18
C LYS A 531 11.27 -1.44 33.47
N PRO A 532 12.29 -0.88 34.14
CA PRO A 532 13.29 -0.03 33.49
C PRO A 532 14.14 -0.75 32.44
N VAL A 533 14.41 -2.06 32.64
CA VAL A 533 15.19 -2.87 31.69
C VAL A 533 14.38 -3.21 30.44
N LEU A 534 13.08 -3.48 30.63
CA LEU A 534 12.13 -3.64 29.52
C LEU A 534 12.03 -2.35 28.70
N SER A 535 11.91 -1.20 29.39
CA SER A 535 11.84 0.13 28.78
C SER A 535 13.10 0.43 27.97
N SER A 536 14.28 0.20 28.53
CA SER A 536 15.55 0.38 27.80
C SER A 536 15.72 -0.54 26.60
N MET A 537 15.15 -1.74 26.60
CA MET A 537 15.12 -2.55 25.38
C MET A 537 14.21 -1.92 24.31
N ILE A 538 13.05 -1.41 24.70
CA ILE A 538 12.09 -0.73 23.82
C ILE A 538 12.70 0.57 23.26
N SER A 539 13.42 1.35 24.07
CA SER A 539 14.19 2.53 23.66
C SER A 539 15.23 2.22 22.57
N VAL A 540 15.91 1.07 22.64
CA VAL A 540 16.82 0.62 21.57
C VAL A 540 16.05 0.28 20.27
N VAL A 541 14.84 -0.28 20.36
CA VAL A 541 13.98 -0.49 19.19
C VAL A 541 13.56 0.86 18.59
N ALA A 542 13.11 1.80 19.42
CA ALA A 542 12.73 3.15 19.04
C ALA A 542 13.87 3.90 18.31
N TRP A 543 15.09 3.86 18.86
CA TRP A 543 16.29 4.37 18.20
C TRP A 543 16.54 3.74 16.82
N SER A 544 16.21 2.46 16.64
CA SER A 544 16.31 1.81 15.32
C SER A 544 15.25 2.28 14.32
N LEU A 545 14.11 2.80 14.75
CA LEU A 545 13.09 3.37 13.86
C LEU A 545 13.52 4.75 13.36
N ILE A 546 14.02 5.59 14.28
CA ILE A 546 14.54 6.94 13.97
C ILE A 546 15.74 6.87 13.01
N GLU A 547 16.62 5.88 13.16
CA GLU A 547 17.82 5.69 12.33
C GLU A 547 17.51 5.53 10.82
N GLU A 548 16.29 5.14 10.42
CA GLU A 548 15.93 5.00 9.00
C GLU A 548 15.51 6.31 8.31
N ALA A 549 15.14 7.34 9.07
CA ALA A 549 14.60 8.58 8.52
C ALA A 549 15.61 9.40 7.67
N PRO A 550 16.87 9.63 8.11
CA PRO A 550 17.75 10.61 7.47
C PRO A 550 18.09 10.32 6.02
N HIS A 551 18.19 9.03 5.63
CA HIS A 551 18.47 8.63 4.26
C HIS A 551 17.39 9.13 3.30
N ASP A 552 16.13 8.77 3.56
CA ASP A 552 15.02 9.11 2.67
C ASP A 552 14.72 10.62 2.70
N ILE A 553 14.91 11.29 3.84
CA ILE A 553 14.86 12.76 3.95
C ILE A 553 15.90 13.40 3.03
N SER A 554 17.15 12.92 3.05
CA SER A 554 18.22 13.44 2.18
C SER A 554 17.92 13.22 0.70
N PHE A 555 17.27 12.11 0.35
CA PHE A 555 16.82 11.81 -1.01
C PHE A 555 15.72 12.79 -1.46
N PHE A 556 14.66 12.98 -0.68
CA PHE A 556 13.57 13.91 -1.02
C PHE A 556 14.04 15.37 -1.10
N LEU A 557 14.97 15.79 -0.23
CA LEU A 557 15.62 17.10 -0.33
C LEU A 557 16.43 17.23 -1.64
N LYS A 558 17.22 16.21 -2.00
CA LYS A 558 18.04 16.20 -3.23
C LYS A 558 17.20 16.32 -4.50
N ILE A 559 16.01 15.71 -4.55
CA ILE A 559 15.09 15.81 -5.69
C ILE A 559 14.09 16.98 -5.60
N ARG A 560 14.18 17.82 -4.56
CA ARG A 560 13.23 18.93 -4.28
C ARG A 560 11.77 18.48 -4.14
N GLY A 561 11.54 17.30 -3.56
CA GLY A 561 10.23 16.71 -3.27
C GLY A 561 9.52 17.38 -2.10
N TRP A 562 9.15 18.66 -2.25
CA TRP A 562 8.54 19.46 -1.17
C TRP A 562 7.16 18.95 -0.74
N THR A 563 6.41 18.33 -1.65
CA THR A 563 5.12 17.68 -1.37
C THR A 563 5.27 16.46 -0.47
N GLU A 564 6.30 15.66 -0.72
CA GLU A 564 6.64 14.43 -0.02
C GLU A 564 7.20 14.75 1.38
N LEU A 565 8.13 15.71 1.46
CA LEU A 565 8.64 16.26 2.72
C LEU A 565 7.51 16.90 3.55
N GLY A 566 6.59 17.64 2.90
CA GLY A 566 5.44 18.26 3.55
C GLY A 566 4.48 17.23 4.16
N LEU A 567 4.15 16.16 3.44
CA LEU A 567 3.35 15.05 3.95
C LEU A 567 4.04 14.35 5.14
N MET A 568 5.33 14.01 4.98
CA MET A 568 6.13 13.36 6.00
C MET A 568 6.24 14.21 7.29
N ALA A 569 6.47 15.51 7.16
CA ALA A 569 6.52 16.45 8.28
C ALA A 569 5.14 16.66 8.92
N ALA A 570 4.06 16.75 8.14
CA ALA A 570 2.70 16.89 8.67
C ALA A 570 2.32 15.69 9.56
N ILE A 571 2.65 14.47 9.14
CA ILE A 571 2.45 13.25 9.94
C ILE A 571 3.31 13.29 11.21
N PHE A 572 4.61 13.55 11.07
CA PHE A 572 5.54 13.56 12.21
C PHE A 572 5.13 14.57 13.29
N LEU A 573 4.84 15.81 12.89
CA LEU A 573 4.44 16.88 13.81
C LEU A 573 3.07 16.60 14.43
N SER A 574 2.06 16.19 13.65
CA SER A 574 0.72 15.93 14.20
C SER A 574 0.67 14.72 15.15
N THR A 575 1.51 13.70 14.94
CA THR A 575 1.69 12.62 15.90
C THR A 575 2.32 13.08 17.22
N ILE A 576 3.30 13.99 17.18
CA ILE A 576 4.02 14.49 18.37
C ILE A 576 3.19 15.49 19.18
N PHE A 577 2.53 16.44 18.51
CA PHE A 577 1.76 17.52 19.15
C PHE A 577 0.34 17.13 19.56
N TYR A 578 -0.21 16.04 19.04
CA TYR A 578 -1.56 15.58 19.37
C TYR A 578 -1.58 14.10 19.76
N SER A 579 -1.59 13.19 18.78
CA SER A 579 -1.61 11.75 19.04
C SER A 579 -1.21 10.92 17.83
N LEU A 580 -0.74 9.69 18.07
CA LEU A 580 -0.45 8.70 17.03
C LEU A 580 -1.66 8.43 16.12
N THR A 581 -2.86 8.32 16.71
CA THR A 581 -4.11 8.07 15.97
C THR A 581 -4.50 9.23 15.07
N LEU A 582 -4.34 10.48 15.53
CA LEU A 582 -4.62 11.67 14.73
C LEU A 582 -3.62 11.84 13.59
N GLY A 583 -2.32 11.67 13.85
CA GLY A 583 -1.29 11.78 12.80
C GLY A 583 -1.39 10.69 11.72
N MET A 584 -1.79 9.46 12.09
CA MET A 584 -2.15 8.43 11.13
C MET A 584 -3.37 8.85 10.28
N ALA A 585 -4.45 9.31 10.93
CA ALA A 585 -5.68 9.69 10.24
C ALA A 585 -5.46 10.87 9.27
N LEU A 586 -4.69 11.89 9.67
CA LEU A 586 -4.27 12.98 8.79
C LEU A 586 -3.39 12.47 7.64
N GLY A 587 -2.41 11.61 7.92
CA GLY A 587 -1.52 11.06 6.89
C GLY A 587 -2.26 10.26 5.81
N VAL A 588 -3.21 9.40 6.22
CA VAL A 588 -4.06 8.62 5.30
C VAL A 588 -5.01 9.55 4.55
N GLY A 589 -5.67 10.48 5.23
CA GLY A 589 -6.60 11.44 4.63
C GLY A 589 -5.94 12.35 3.58
N ILE A 590 -4.76 12.91 3.90
CA ILE A 590 -3.98 13.72 2.96
C ILE A 590 -3.48 12.86 1.79
N SER A 591 -2.99 11.64 2.04
CA SER A 591 -2.54 10.74 0.96
C SER A 591 -3.67 10.38 0.01
N LEU A 592 -4.87 10.06 0.53
CA LEU A 592 -6.06 9.78 -0.27
C LEU A 592 -6.51 11.01 -1.07
N LEU A 593 -6.51 12.19 -0.45
CA LEU A 593 -6.86 13.46 -1.11
C LEU A 593 -5.85 13.81 -2.22
N LEU A 594 -4.56 13.54 -2.02
CA LEU A 594 -3.52 13.69 -3.05
C LEU A 594 -3.73 12.74 -4.23
N VAL A 595 -4.07 11.48 -3.98
CA VAL A 595 -4.42 10.50 -5.04
C VAL A 595 -5.65 10.95 -5.82
N ILE A 596 -6.73 11.36 -5.14
CA ILE A 596 -7.94 11.90 -5.79
C ILE A 596 -7.61 13.12 -6.64
N LYS A 597 -6.90 14.12 -6.07
CA LYS A 597 -6.44 15.34 -6.76
C LYS A 597 -5.52 15.05 -7.95
N HIS A 598 -4.84 13.91 -7.99
CA HIS A 598 -4.04 13.47 -9.11
C HIS A 598 -4.89 12.79 -10.19
N SER A 599 -5.88 11.99 -9.79
CA SER A 599 -6.78 11.26 -10.68
C SER A 599 -7.85 12.14 -11.35
N THR A 600 -8.22 13.28 -10.75
CA THR A 600 -9.25 14.19 -11.29
C THR A 600 -8.73 15.18 -12.33
N ARG A 601 -7.41 15.25 -12.55
CA ARG A 601 -6.77 16.24 -13.42
C ARG A 601 -6.46 15.68 -14.81
N PRO A 602 -7.29 15.91 -15.84
CA PRO A 602 -7.06 15.36 -17.17
C PRO A 602 -5.83 15.99 -17.84
N ARG A 603 -4.92 15.13 -18.29
CA ARG A 603 -3.59 15.42 -18.86
C ARG A 603 -3.62 15.72 -20.37
N ILE A 604 -4.74 16.29 -20.85
CA ILE A 604 -4.96 16.66 -22.25
C ILE A 604 -3.80 17.51 -22.79
N GLN A 605 -3.35 17.22 -24.01
CA GLN A 605 -2.28 17.95 -24.69
C GLN A 605 -2.80 18.49 -26.03
N ILE A 606 -2.44 19.73 -26.38
CA ILE A 606 -2.49 20.14 -27.80
C ILE A 606 -1.32 19.45 -28.50
N LEU A 607 -1.52 18.98 -29.72
CA LEU A 607 -0.42 18.61 -30.60
C LEU A 607 -0.25 19.65 -31.72
N GLY A 608 0.99 19.92 -32.10
CA GLY A 608 1.34 20.60 -33.35
C GLY A 608 2.41 19.79 -34.10
N ARG A 609 2.63 20.12 -35.38
CA ARG A 609 3.56 19.39 -36.26
C ARG A 609 4.99 19.88 -36.07
N VAL A 610 5.95 18.96 -35.95
CA VAL A 610 7.38 19.29 -35.96
C VAL A 610 7.82 19.58 -37.41
N PRO A 611 8.39 20.76 -37.73
CA PRO A 611 8.68 21.18 -39.10
C PRO A 611 9.42 20.14 -39.94
N GLY A 612 8.98 19.96 -41.19
CA GLY A 612 9.57 19.00 -42.12
C GLY A 612 9.33 17.53 -41.77
N THR A 613 8.44 17.21 -40.82
CA THR A 613 8.11 15.84 -40.42
C THR A 613 6.60 15.69 -40.17
N ASN A 614 6.09 14.46 -40.23
CA ASN A 614 4.71 14.14 -39.84
C ASN A 614 4.64 13.70 -38.34
N ARG A 615 5.54 14.21 -37.50
CA ARG A 615 5.57 13.96 -36.05
C ARG A 615 4.79 15.06 -35.34
N TYR A 616 3.84 14.66 -34.49
CA TYR A 616 2.94 15.55 -33.77
C TYR A 616 3.28 15.55 -32.26
N GLU A 617 3.72 16.68 -31.72
CA GLU A 617 4.22 16.82 -30.34
C GLU A 617 3.59 18.02 -29.60
N ASN A 618 3.73 18.06 -28.28
CA ASN A 618 3.10 19.07 -27.43
C ASN A 618 3.91 20.39 -27.43
N PRO A 619 3.37 21.51 -27.96
CA PRO A 619 4.07 22.80 -28.00
C PRO A 619 4.45 23.35 -26.63
N GLU A 620 3.78 22.93 -25.55
CA GLU A 620 4.13 23.38 -24.19
C GLU A 620 5.28 22.58 -23.53
N SER A 621 5.97 21.71 -24.27
CA SER A 621 6.97 20.75 -23.75
C SER A 621 8.36 20.79 -24.41
N LEU A 622 8.51 21.39 -25.60
CA LEU A 622 9.80 21.65 -26.24
C LEU A 622 9.88 23.10 -26.72
N ASP A 623 11.08 23.69 -26.64
CA ASP A 623 11.41 25.03 -27.16
C ASP A 623 11.55 25.06 -28.70
N SER A 624 11.12 23.98 -29.37
CA SER A 624 11.09 23.84 -30.82
C SER A 624 9.96 24.65 -31.43
N ARG A 625 10.25 25.35 -32.53
CA ARG A 625 9.25 26.03 -33.37
C ARG A 625 8.31 25.01 -34.00
N ILE A 626 7.23 24.65 -33.31
CA ILE A 626 6.20 23.72 -33.76
C ILE A 626 5.16 24.45 -34.62
N GLU A 627 4.76 23.84 -35.73
CA GLU A 627 3.75 24.34 -36.65
C GLU A 627 2.35 24.00 -36.15
N PHE A 628 1.51 25.02 -35.95
CA PHE A 628 0.06 24.84 -35.85
C PHE A 628 -0.54 24.84 -37.25
N ILE A 629 -1.41 23.88 -37.53
CA ILE A 629 -2.12 23.80 -38.81
C ILE A 629 -3.34 24.72 -38.75
N GLU A 630 -3.52 25.58 -39.74
CA GLU A 630 -4.63 26.53 -39.78
C GLU A 630 -5.98 25.82 -39.86
N GLY A 631 -7.01 26.39 -39.24
CA GLY A 631 -8.33 25.78 -39.10
C GLY A 631 -8.42 24.57 -38.15
N CYS A 632 -7.30 23.97 -37.75
CA CYS A 632 -7.27 22.69 -37.05
C CYS A 632 -6.80 22.81 -35.59
N LEU A 633 -7.45 22.05 -34.70
CA LEU A 633 -7.03 21.85 -33.31
C LEU A 633 -6.88 20.36 -33.02
N ILE A 634 -5.63 19.89 -32.90
CA ILE A 634 -5.32 18.50 -32.59
C ILE A 634 -5.21 18.37 -31.07
N VAL A 635 -6.00 17.47 -30.48
CA VAL A 635 -6.15 17.27 -29.04
C VAL A 635 -5.87 15.82 -28.68
N LYS A 636 -4.81 15.58 -27.92
CA LYS A 636 -4.47 14.26 -27.39
C LYS A 636 -5.07 14.04 -26.01
N ILE A 637 -5.76 12.92 -25.84
CA ILE A 637 -6.29 12.44 -24.57
C ILE A 637 -5.46 11.19 -24.19
N PRO A 638 -4.47 11.32 -23.29
CA PRO A 638 -3.49 10.26 -23.03
C PRO A 638 -3.91 9.27 -21.92
N GLU A 639 -5.18 9.25 -21.50
CA GLU A 639 -5.65 8.50 -20.34
C GLU A 639 -7.14 8.11 -20.45
N PRO A 640 -7.66 7.20 -19.60
CA PRO A 640 -9.09 6.88 -19.51
C PRO A 640 -9.99 8.09 -19.24
N LEU A 641 -11.19 8.10 -19.82
CA LEU A 641 -12.22 9.09 -19.51
C LEU A 641 -13.16 8.54 -18.43
N THR A 642 -13.28 9.27 -17.32
CA THR A 642 -14.10 8.88 -16.17
C THR A 642 -14.85 10.08 -15.61
N PHE A 643 -15.92 9.84 -14.85
CA PHE A 643 -16.66 10.89 -14.14
C PHE A 643 -15.76 11.85 -13.34
N ALA A 644 -14.61 11.36 -12.88
CA ALA A 644 -13.64 12.11 -12.08
C ALA A 644 -12.82 13.13 -12.88
N ASN A 645 -12.61 12.94 -14.19
CA ASN A 645 -11.74 13.81 -15.00
C ASN A 645 -12.47 14.51 -16.18
N THR A 646 -13.62 14.01 -16.64
CA THR A 646 -14.34 14.63 -17.77
C THR A 646 -14.94 16.01 -17.47
N GLY A 647 -15.23 16.32 -16.20
CA GLY A 647 -15.64 17.67 -15.80
C GLY A 647 -14.58 18.74 -16.09
N GLU A 648 -13.30 18.45 -15.84
CA GLU A 648 -12.21 19.38 -16.18
C GLU A 648 -11.84 19.32 -17.68
N LEU A 649 -12.13 18.22 -18.40
CA LEU A 649 -11.94 18.12 -19.86
C LEU A 649 -12.69 19.23 -20.61
N LYS A 650 -14.00 19.37 -20.40
CA LYS A 650 -14.83 20.41 -21.06
C LYS A 650 -14.30 21.83 -20.78
N ALA A 651 -13.85 22.08 -19.55
CA ALA A 651 -13.24 23.36 -19.14
C ALA A 651 -11.79 23.58 -19.62
N ARG A 652 -11.06 22.52 -19.99
CA ARG A 652 -9.75 22.62 -20.66
C ARG A 652 -9.93 22.85 -22.16
N LEU A 653 -10.73 22.06 -22.85
CA LEU A 653 -10.99 22.23 -24.29
C LEU A 653 -11.38 23.67 -24.65
N ARG A 654 -12.27 24.29 -23.87
CA ARG A 654 -12.66 25.71 -24.05
C ARG A 654 -11.49 26.69 -23.92
N ARG A 655 -10.51 26.43 -23.03
CA ARG A 655 -9.26 27.22 -22.94
C ARG A 655 -8.36 27.00 -24.15
N LEU A 656 -8.24 25.75 -24.63
CA LEU A 656 -7.45 25.44 -25.84
C LEU A 656 -8.05 26.13 -27.07
N GLU A 657 -9.38 26.14 -27.20
CA GLU A 657 -10.10 26.84 -28.29
C GLU A 657 -9.85 28.35 -28.27
N PHE A 658 -9.97 28.99 -27.10
CA PHE A 658 -9.91 30.46 -27.00
C PHE A 658 -8.48 31.03 -27.01
N TYR A 659 -7.50 30.28 -26.48
CA TYR A 659 -6.16 30.80 -26.19
C TYR A 659 -5.01 29.99 -26.81
N GLY A 660 -5.26 28.78 -27.31
CA GLY A 660 -4.20 27.90 -27.84
C GLY A 660 -3.24 27.32 -26.78
N THR A 661 -3.53 27.46 -25.49
CA THR A 661 -2.75 26.86 -24.39
C THR A 661 -3.67 26.56 -23.20
N SER A 662 -3.30 25.53 -22.42
CA SER A 662 -3.97 25.18 -21.16
C SER A 662 -3.74 26.21 -20.04
N ARG A 663 -2.67 27.01 -20.15
CA ARG A 663 -2.08 27.86 -19.09
C ARG A 663 -2.63 29.30 -19.08
N ALA A 664 -3.40 29.69 -20.09
CA ALA A 664 -3.98 31.02 -20.18
C ALA A 664 -4.97 31.29 -19.03
N HIS A 665 -4.92 32.50 -18.48
CA HIS A 665 -5.80 32.91 -17.38
C HIS A 665 -7.23 33.20 -17.90
N PRO A 666 -8.30 32.70 -17.25
CA PRO A 666 -9.68 32.84 -17.76
C PRO A 666 -10.21 34.27 -17.94
N ALA A 667 -9.54 35.27 -17.35
CA ALA A 667 -9.90 36.68 -17.52
C ALA A 667 -9.34 37.31 -18.82
N LEU A 668 -8.54 36.59 -19.61
CA LEU A 668 -8.08 37.06 -20.92
C LEU A 668 -9.25 37.06 -21.93
N PRO A 669 -9.38 38.08 -22.78
CA PRO A 669 -10.28 38.01 -23.94
C PRO A 669 -9.82 36.91 -24.90
N ARG A 670 -10.74 36.35 -25.68
CA ARG A 670 -10.46 35.31 -26.69
C ARG A 670 -9.38 35.79 -27.68
N ILE A 671 -8.33 34.99 -27.87
CA ILE A 671 -7.16 35.33 -28.70
C ILE A 671 -7.25 34.66 -30.08
N ARG A 672 -7.66 33.39 -30.15
CA ARG A 672 -7.86 32.66 -31.42
C ARG A 672 -9.22 33.00 -32.02
N SER A 673 -9.31 33.15 -33.34
CA SER A 673 -10.57 33.36 -34.07
C SER A 673 -11.53 32.17 -33.93
N HIS A 674 -12.77 32.29 -34.44
CA HIS A 674 -13.63 31.12 -34.62
C HIS A 674 -13.08 30.21 -35.73
N ASP A 675 -12.64 30.78 -36.85
CA ASP A 675 -12.03 30.08 -37.98
C ASP A 675 -10.77 29.28 -37.62
N SER A 676 -10.09 29.64 -36.53
CA SER A 676 -8.93 28.90 -36.01
C SER A 676 -9.22 27.44 -35.64
N ASN A 677 -10.50 27.07 -35.45
CA ASN A 677 -10.92 25.78 -34.90
C ASN A 677 -12.13 25.21 -35.69
N ARG A 678 -12.10 25.26 -37.02
CA ARG A 678 -13.11 24.64 -37.91
C ARG A 678 -13.11 23.11 -37.80
N ASN A 679 -11.95 22.54 -37.52
CA ASN A 679 -11.70 21.09 -37.41
C ASN A 679 -11.08 20.77 -36.05
N ILE A 680 -11.61 19.75 -35.37
CA ILE A 680 -11.07 19.24 -34.10
C ILE A 680 -10.74 17.77 -34.26
N ILE A 681 -9.49 17.39 -33.96
CA ILE A 681 -8.97 16.03 -34.14
C ILE A 681 -8.60 15.48 -32.76
N PHE A 682 -9.39 14.54 -32.25
CA PHE A 682 -9.15 13.86 -31.00
C PHE A 682 -8.26 12.63 -31.21
N ASP A 683 -7.00 12.70 -30.77
CA ASP A 683 -6.11 11.54 -30.62
C ASP A 683 -6.48 10.80 -29.32
N ILE A 684 -7.24 9.72 -29.46
CA ILE A 684 -7.81 8.93 -28.34
C ILE A 684 -7.03 7.64 -28.04
N HIS A 685 -5.81 7.49 -28.56
CA HIS A 685 -4.95 6.31 -28.30
C HIS A 685 -4.71 6.05 -26.80
N GLY A 686 -4.77 7.07 -25.95
CA GLY A 686 -4.64 6.91 -24.49
C GLY A 686 -5.92 6.54 -23.76
N VAL A 687 -7.08 6.59 -24.42
CA VAL A 687 -8.39 6.28 -23.85
C VAL A 687 -8.59 4.76 -23.85
N THR A 688 -7.89 4.07 -22.95
CA THR A 688 -7.97 2.60 -22.82
C THR A 688 -9.31 2.12 -22.27
N SER A 689 -10.04 2.99 -21.56
CA SER A 689 -11.38 2.73 -21.04
C SER A 689 -12.18 4.03 -20.90
N MET A 690 -13.51 3.90 -20.93
CA MET A 690 -14.47 4.96 -20.68
C MET A 690 -15.54 4.46 -19.70
N ASP A 691 -16.01 5.31 -18.78
CA ASP A 691 -17.24 5.05 -18.01
C ASP A 691 -18.46 5.76 -18.62
N GLY A 692 -19.67 5.45 -18.14
CA GLY A 692 -20.91 6.00 -18.71
C GLY A 692 -20.99 7.53 -18.63
N SER A 693 -20.58 8.13 -17.51
CA SER A 693 -20.58 9.59 -17.33
C SER A 693 -19.52 10.28 -18.20
N GLY A 694 -18.35 9.66 -18.37
CA GLY A 694 -17.31 10.13 -19.28
C GLY A 694 -17.71 10.02 -20.75
N THR A 695 -18.46 8.96 -21.10
CA THR A 695 -19.06 8.79 -22.42
C THR A 695 -20.10 9.87 -22.70
N GLN A 696 -21.02 10.13 -21.76
CA GLN A 696 -22.01 11.21 -21.90
C GLN A 696 -21.34 12.58 -22.06
N VAL A 697 -20.34 12.93 -21.22
CA VAL A 697 -19.68 14.23 -21.33
C VAL A 697 -18.90 14.37 -22.65
N LEU A 698 -18.34 13.28 -23.20
CA LEU A 698 -17.73 13.29 -24.53
C LEU A 698 -18.78 13.47 -25.63
N GLU A 699 -19.94 12.81 -25.52
CA GLU A 699 -21.07 12.96 -26.44
C GLU A 699 -21.58 14.41 -26.47
N GLU A 700 -21.82 15.01 -25.30
CA GLU A 700 -22.19 16.44 -25.19
C GLU A 700 -21.16 17.36 -25.85
N ILE A 701 -19.86 17.08 -25.71
CA ILE A 701 -18.78 17.86 -26.32
C ILE A 701 -18.80 17.71 -27.85
N VAL A 702 -18.97 16.49 -28.37
CA VAL A 702 -19.08 16.24 -29.81
C VAL A 702 -20.32 16.93 -30.38
N ARG A 703 -21.47 16.80 -29.71
CA ARG A 703 -22.73 17.46 -30.07
C ARG A 703 -22.58 19.00 -30.10
N GLU A 704 -22.04 19.60 -29.04
CA GLU A 704 -21.75 21.06 -28.99
C GLU A 704 -20.88 21.52 -30.17
N TYR A 705 -19.90 20.72 -30.62
CA TYR A 705 -19.10 21.05 -31.80
C TYR A 705 -19.87 20.90 -33.11
N ARG A 706 -20.64 19.82 -33.27
CA ARG A 706 -21.41 19.57 -34.51
C ARG A 706 -22.54 20.58 -34.71
N GLU A 707 -23.24 20.98 -33.63
CA GLU A 707 -24.23 22.06 -33.64
C GLU A 707 -23.62 23.43 -34.03
N ARG A 708 -22.34 23.64 -33.71
CA ARG A 708 -21.56 24.83 -34.13
C ARG A 708 -21.01 24.75 -35.57
N GLY A 709 -21.28 23.68 -36.31
CA GLY A 709 -20.70 23.45 -37.64
C GLY A 709 -19.21 23.08 -37.63
N VAL A 710 -18.64 22.74 -36.47
CA VAL A 710 -17.25 22.26 -36.34
C VAL A 710 -17.21 20.78 -36.70
N ARG A 711 -16.23 20.38 -37.50
CA ARG A 711 -16.00 18.97 -37.85
C ARG A 711 -15.14 18.30 -36.79
N VAL A 712 -15.48 17.06 -36.43
CA VAL A 712 -14.85 16.32 -35.33
C VAL A 712 -14.36 14.97 -35.84
N PHE A 713 -13.07 14.70 -35.66
CA PHE A 713 -12.40 13.50 -36.14
C PHE A 713 -11.77 12.75 -34.96
N PHE A 714 -11.80 11.43 -35.00
CA PHE A 714 -11.19 10.56 -33.99
C PHE A 714 -10.02 9.81 -34.60
N ALA A 715 -8.81 10.13 -34.16
CA ALA A 715 -7.57 9.50 -34.58
C ALA A 715 -7.13 8.43 -33.57
N ARG A 716 -6.65 7.29 -34.09
CA ARG A 716 -6.20 6.12 -33.29
C ARG A 716 -7.28 5.61 -32.32
N ALA A 717 -8.51 5.56 -32.81
CA ALA A 717 -9.59 4.82 -32.17
C ALA A 717 -9.30 3.30 -32.18
N PRO A 718 -9.80 2.52 -31.21
CA PRO A 718 -9.62 1.06 -31.20
C PRO A 718 -10.23 0.40 -32.45
N HIS A 719 -9.40 -0.28 -33.24
CA HIS A 719 -9.84 -0.89 -34.53
C HIS A 719 -10.82 -2.06 -34.39
N HIS A 720 -10.86 -2.71 -33.23
CA HIS A 720 -11.78 -3.82 -32.96
C HIS A 720 -13.11 -3.27 -32.44
N ARG A 721 -14.22 -3.51 -33.16
CA ARG A 721 -15.57 -3.08 -32.73
C ARG A 721 -15.99 -3.69 -31.38
N ASP A 722 -15.39 -4.82 -31.01
CA ASP A 722 -15.57 -5.49 -29.72
C ASP A 722 -14.89 -4.77 -28.54
N HIS A 723 -14.03 -3.78 -28.81
CA HIS A 723 -13.36 -3.04 -27.75
C HIS A 723 -14.37 -2.19 -26.95
N PRO A 724 -14.39 -2.22 -25.60
CA PRO A 724 -15.43 -1.56 -24.80
C PRO A 724 -15.60 -0.06 -25.10
N VAL A 725 -14.51 0.64 -25.44
CA VAL A 725 -14.54 2.05 -25.84
C VAL A 725 -15.26 2.26 -27.17
N TRP A 726 -15.06 1.39 -28.17
CA TRP A 726 -15.82 1.48 -29.43
C TRP A 726 -17.30 1.26 -29.15
N GLN A 727 -17.65 0.18 -28.45
CA GLN A 727 -19.04 -0.14 -28.13
C GLN A 727 -19.75 0.98 -27.34
N LEU A 728 -19.04 1.75 -26.51
CA LEU A 728 -19.59 2.90 -25.79
C LEU A 728 -19.83 4.09 -26.72
N MET A 729 -18.86 4.45 -27.59
CA MET A 729 -19.00 5.55 -28.54
C MET A 729 -20.07 5.28 -29.61
N ASP A 730 -20.23 4.01 -29.99
CA ASP A 730 -21.25 3.49 -30.91
C ASP A 730 -22.64 3.60 -30.26
N LYS A 731 -22.83 2.98 -29.09
CA LYS A 731 -24.12 3.00 -28.35
C LYS A 731 -24.52 4.38 -27.82
N SER A 732 -23.59 5.33 -27.70
CA SER A 732 -23.89 6.72 -27.35
C SER A 732 -24.13 7.64 -28.56
N GLY A 733 -24.10 7.11 -29.79
CA GLY A 733 -24.31 7.90 -31.01
C GLY A 733 -23.17 8.88 -31.36
N ILE A 734 -21.99 8.78 -30.72
CA ILE A 734 -20.82 9.59 -31.11
C ILE A 734 -20.35 9.18 -32.51
N VAL A 735 -20.44 7.89 -32.84
CA VAL A 735 -20.17 7.36 -34.18
C VAL A 735 -21.14 7.95 -35.21
N ASP A 736 -22.44 8.03 -34.90
CA ASP A 736 -23.46 8.62 -35.79
C ASP A 736 -23.29 10.13 -35.98
N LEU A 737 -23.00 10.87 -34.90
CA LEU A 737 -22.83 12.32 -34.94
C LEU A 737 -21.68 12.76 -35.85
N CYS A 738 -20.58 12.02 -35.89
CA CYS A 738 -19.43 12.29 -36.76
C CYS A 738 -19.60 11.60 -38.14
N GLY A 739 -20.09 10.37 -38.13
CA GLY A 739 -20.05 9.41 -39.23
C GLY A 739 -18.78 8.54 -39.17
N GLU A 740 -18.90 7.24 -39.49
CA GLU A 740 -17.78 6.28 -39.41
C GLU A 740 -16.50 6.74 -40.14
N ARG A 741 -16.64 7.51 -41.23
CA ARG A 741 -15.51 8.05 -42.02
C ARG A 741 -14.61 9.03 -41.27
N HIS A 742 -15.07 9.60 -40.16
CA HIS A 742 -14.29 10.51 -39.32
C HIS A 742 -13.47 9.77 -38.24
N PHE A 743 -13.58 8.44 -38.17
CA PHE A 743 -12.71 7.57 -37.36
C PHE A 743 -11.58 7.06 -38.24
N VAL A 744 -10.34 7.42 -37.89
CA VAL A 744 -9.15 7.18 -38.73
C VAL A 744 -7.98 6.62 -37.95
N ASN A 745 -7.10 5.90 -38.65
CA ASN A 745 -5.97 5.23 -38.04
C ASN A 745 -4.93 6.19 -37.49
N ASP A 746 -4.77 7.41 -38.02
CA ASP A 746 -3.74 8.36 -37.60
C ASP A 746 -4.15 9.82 -37.73
N VAL A 747 -3.50 10.69 -36.96
CA VAL A 747 -3.69 12.15 -37.00
C VAL A 747 -3.41 12.71 -38.40
N ASP A 748 -2.42 12.16 -39.10
CA ASP A 748 -2.08 12.56 -40.47
C ASP A 748 -3.20 12.21 -41.48
N ALA A 749 -3.90 11.11 -41.25
CA ALA A 749 -5.06 10.72 -42.06
C ALA A 749 -6.27 11.64 -41.78
N ALA A 750 -6.49 12.05 -40.53
CA ALA A 750 -7.52 13.04 -40.19
C ALA A 750 -7.26 14.38 -40.90
N LEU A 751 -6.02 14.84 -40.92
CA LEU A 751 -5.63 16.10 -41.57
C LEU A 751 -5.84 16.07 -43.09
N ARG A 752 -5.41 15.01 -43.77
CA ARG A 752 -5.69 14.82 -45.21
C ARG A 752 -7.19 14.78 -45.50
N LEU A 753 -8.00 14.22 -44.60
CA LEU A 753 -9.45 14.15 -44.75
C LEU A 753 -10.10 15.52 -44.51
N THR A 754 -9.57 16.35 -43.60
CA THR A 754 -9.98 17.76 -43.49
C THR A 754 -9.67 18.56 -44.75
N GLU A 755 -8.44 18.46 -45.27
CA GLU A 755 -8.00 19.13 -46.51
C GLU A 755 -8.86 18.72 -47.71
N TYR A 756 -9.16 17.42 -47.83
CA TYR A 756 -10.05 16.90 -48.88
C TYR A 756 -11.45 17.50 -48.78
N GLU A 757 -12.08 17.47 -47.60
CA GLU A 757 -13.42 18.03 -47.41
C GLU A 757 -13.47 19.57 -47.60
N ASP A 758 -12.46 20.32 -47.15
CA ASP A 758 -12.35 21.76 -47.44
C ASP A 758 -12.22 22.03 -48.95
N SER A 759 -11.51 21.16 -49.69
CA SER A 759 -11.41 21.26 -51.17
C SER A 759 -12.71 20.91 -51.91
N VAL A 760 -13.60 20.13 -51.28
CA VAL A 760 -14.93 19.79 -51.80
C VAL A 760 -15.96 20.86 -51.44
N MET A 761 -15.79 21.60 -50.34
CA MET A 761 -16.63 22.75 -49.98
C MET A 761 -16.26 24.07 -50.69
N THR A 762 -15.18 24.08 -51.47
CA THR A 762 -14.71 25.26 -52.22
C THR A 762 -14.87 25.12 -53.75
N GLN A 763 -15.61 24.09 -54.21
CA GLN A 763 -16.06 23.87 -55.59
C GLN A 763 -17.57 24.02 -55.70
#